data_AF-A0A395SPF9-F1
#
_entry.id   AF-A0A395SPF9-F1
#
_cell.length_a   1.000
_cell.length_b   1.000
_cell.length_c   1.000
_cell.angle_alpha   90.00
_cell.angle_beta   90.00
_cell.angle_gamma   90.00
#
_symmetry.space_group_name_H-M   'P 1'
#
loop_
_entity.id
_entity.type
_entity.pdbx_description
1 polymer ?
#
loop_
_entity_poly.entity_id
_entity_poly.type
_entity_poly.pdbx_seq_one_letter_code
_entity_poly.pdbx_strand_id
1 'polypeptide(L)'
;MEAVISVEDILLSLAITIALYWLVYKFGSQQSTKNIDIKNRRHIDVLYDPEDDPDHPKRATVDIVAVHGLGSNVDTTWTWRPDQPGESVHWLKDNHMLRSKIPTARILAFNYDSTWISNAPKTRLELCGEELIRSLHDFRQNKDRPIVFVAHSFGGLVVQDGLIFAQSEKEFEYILRSTAGFVSLGTPFRGTGINWVADLAASVMRFCGSHRGILTLLVYDSPQLRDKAQRLGRLRKTFPLPMLCFFELFQTTFISLPFQLNFFKAIVVDEASACVSGDERLHLQTDHIKLNKYSGPEDRSYLSVSAEIVKMCKNVATIVNRQNARNDHLPTGHWMVPFERNESFVGRQEVLDGLLERIIPVSVQDACQTTVIEGLGGIGKTQIALEAAFLVRKSNPTCPVFWVPALDVVGFQKAYIGIAECLGIQVPAGDNAGALAHVKTALSSLDAGEWLLIVDNADNPALMFKSDCLASHLPSSCSGSILFTTRTSEITSRLDVPSAGIFAISAMSKQESKTLMGTKLSKTQMASTDSLEALLEILAYHPLAMRQAAAYMQETKTTPARYLQHCQASDESFLKLLTKDFEDKSRRHGPPYSTLVENAVAKTWLISFKHVLSINPLSGKILQFVCFLSEKDIPLSILPPAHDAVELDEAIGVLQSYAFITLRENEQLLDMHRLVRLAIRNWLEETGRFNTIDRCG
;
A
#
# COMPACT_ATOMS: atom_id res chain seq x y z
N MET A 1 -27.55 57.61 22.83
CA MET A 1 -26.26 57.00 23.22
C MET A 1 -25.44 56.88 21.95
N GLU A 2 -24.81 57.97 21.54
CA GLU A 2 -23.87 57.96 20.42
C GLU A 2 -22.56 57.36 20.93
N ALA A 3 -22.09 56.29 20.28
CA ALA A 3 -20.80 55.73 20.57
C ALA A 3 -19.72 56.72 20.10
N VAL A 4 -19.10 57.42 21.05
CA VAL A 4 -17.90 58.22 20.79
C VAL A 4 -16.79 57.24 20.46
N ILE A 5 -16.56 57.05 19.16
CA ILE A 5 -15.38 56.33 18.67
C ILE A 5 -14.17 57.17 19.08
N SER A 6 -13.27 56.60 19.88
CA SER A 6 -12.06 57.27 20.33
C SER A 6 -11.23 57.72 19.12
N VAL A 7 -10.63 58.91 19.19
CA VAL A 7 -9.65 59.38 18.18
C VAL A 7 -8.52 58.35 18.01
N GLU A 8 -8.18 57.62 19.07
CA GLU A 8 -7.19 56.53 19.02
C GLU A 8 -7.67 55.34 18.17
N ASP A 9 -8.96 54.98 18.22
CA ASP A 9 -9.53 53.90 17.41
C ASP A 9 -9.58 54.27 15.92
N ILE A 10 -9.87 55.54 15.62
CA ILE A 10 -9.85 56.07 14.25
C ILE A 10 -8.43 56.10 13.72
N LEU A 11 -7.46 56.55 14.52
CA LEU A 11 -6.04 56.57 14.15
C LEU A 11 -5.47 55.16 13.96
N LEU A 12 -5.85 54.21 14.81
CA LEU A 12 -5.46 52.80 14.69
C LEU A 12 -6.06 52.16 13.42
N SER A 13 -7.34 52.40 13.15
CA SER A 13 -8.01 51.94 11.93
C SER A 13 -7.40 52.54 10.67
N LEU A 14 -7.08 53.84 10.69
CA LEU A 14 -6.43 54.52 9.57
C LEU A 14 -4.99 54.01 9.37
N ALA A 15 -4.24 53.78 10.44
CA ALA A 15 -2.90 53.20 10.39
C ALA A 15 -2.90 51.77 9.85
N ILE A 16 -3.86 50.93 10.27
CA ILE A 16 -4.07 49.58 9.72
C ILE A 16 -4.44 49.66 8.24
N THR A 17 -5.32 50.58 7.85
CA THR A 17 -5.75 50.74 6.46
C THR A 17 -4.62 51.23 5.56
N ILE A 18 -3.81 52.19 6.02
CA ILE A 18 -2.62 52.67 5.32
C ILE A 18 -1.56 51.56 5.27
N ALA A 19 -1.37 50.80 6.35
CA ALA A 19 -0.45 49.66 6.37
C ALA A 19 -0.89 48.56 5.39
N LEU A 20 -2.19 48.24 5.32
CA LEU A 20 -2.76 47.30 4.36
C LEU A 20 -2.64 47.82 2.92
N TYR A 21 -2.92 49.10 2.68
CA TYR A 21 -2.74 49.73 1.38
C TYR A 21 -1.27 49.73 0.94
N TRP A 22 -0.34 50.01 1.85
CA TRP A 22 1.09 49.97 1.59
C TRP A 22 1.59 48.53 1.40
N LEU A 23 1.03 47.54 2.11
CA LEU A 23 1.27 46.11 1.89
C LEU A 23 0.82 45.72 0.48
N VAL A 24 -0.42 46.03 0.11
CA VAL A 24 -0.99 45.73 -1.21
C VAL A 24 -0.20 46.42 -2.33
N TYR A 25 0.20 47.68 -2.12
CA TYR A 25 1.01 48.43 -3.08
C TYR A 25 2.44 47.89 -3.19
N LYS A 26 3.11 47.56 -2.08
CA LYS A 26 4.48 47.01 -2.07
C LYS A 26 4.54 45.59 -2.64
N PHE A 27 3.58 44.73 -2.30
CA PHE A 27 3.49 43.38 -2.87
C PHE A 27 3.04 43.41 -4.34
N GLY A 28 2.06 44.26 -4.69
CA GLY A 28 1.56 44.40 -6.07
C GLY A 28 2.56 45.03 -7.04
N SER A 29 3.29 46.07 -6.62
CA SER A 29 4.33 46.72 -7.46
C SER A 29 5.59 45.87 -7.63
N GLN A 30 5.99 45.11 -6.61
CA GLN A 30 7.09 44.15 -6.72
C GLN A 30 6.75 42.91 -7.56
N GLN A 31 5.47 42.49 -7.64
CA GLN A 31 5.06 41.37 -8.51
C GLN A 31 4.93 41.77 -9.98
N SER A 32 4.41 42.97 -10.30
CA SER A 32 4.24 43.42 -11.69
C SER A 32 5.57 43.52 -12.45
N THR A 33 6.63 44.01 -11.79
CA THR A 33 7.99 44.07 -12.36
C THR A 33 8.68 42.70 -12.43
N LYS A 34 8.43 41.80 -11.47
CA LYS A 34 8.96 40.41 -11.47
C LYS A 34 8.29 39.50 -12.50
N ASN A 35 7.02 39.72 -12.83
CA ASN A 35 6.24 38.91 -13.79
C ASN A 35 6.65 39.08 -15.26
N ILE A 36 7.27 40.22 -15.61
CA ILE A 36 7.71 40.50 -16.99
C ILE A 36 9.02 39.74 -17.29
N ASP A 37 9.89 39.54 -16.29
CA ASP A 37 11.18 38.86 -16.46
C ASP A 37 11.07 37.33 -16.46
N ILE A 38 10.12 36.75 -15.73
CA ILE A 38 9.95 35.27 -15.63
C ILE A 38 9.44 34.67 -16.95
N LYS A 39 8.54 35.34 -17.68
CA LYS A 39 7.95 34.80 -18.92
C LYS A 39 8.94 34.58 -20.07
N ASN A 40 10.10 35.24 -20.03
CA ASN A 40 11.14 35.13 -21.06
C ASN A 40 12.37 34.34 -20.57
N ARG A 41 12.35 33.83 -19.34
CA ARG A 41 13.47 33.13 -18.72
C ARG A 41 13.40 31.64 -19.06
N ARG A 42 14.57 31.00 -19.20
CA ARG A 42 14.63 29.54 -19.38
C ARG A 42 14.17 28.84 -18.11
N HIS A 43 13.50 27.69 -18.27
CA HIS A 43 13.08 26.87 -17.12
C HIS A 43 14.28 26.36 -16.31
N ILE A 44 15.42 26.09 -16.95
CA ILE A 44 16.68 25.75 -16.30
C ILE A 44 17.70 26.87 -16.54
N ASP A 45 18.11 27.55 -15.47
CA ASP A 45 19.23 28.47 -15.49
C ASP A 45 20.51 27.78 -15.06
N VAL A 46 21.58 27.99 -15.82
CA VAL A 46 22.92 27.56 -15.45
C VAL A 46 23.58 28.66 -14.64
N LEU A 47 23.75 28.45 -13.33
CA LEU A 47 24.39 29.40 -12.43
C LEU A 47 25.91 29.26 -12.45
N TYR A 48 26.39 28.05 -12.68
CA TYR A 48 27.79 27.73 -12.87
C TYR A 48 27.91 26.43 -13.69
N ASP A 49 28.76 26.44 -14.71
CA ASP A 49 29.17 25.24 -15.42
C ASP A 49 30.70 25.12 -15.38
N PRO A 50 31.27 24.10 -14.73
CA PRO A 50 32.72 23.92 -14.71
C PRO A 50 33.29 23.63 -16.10
N GLU A 51 32.47 23.17 -17.05
CA GLU A 51 32.89 22.90 -18.42
C GLU A 51 33.09 24.20 -19.22
N ASP A 52 32.42 25.29 -18.83
CA ASP A 52 32.50 26.63 -19.44
C ASP A 52 33.40 27.59 -18.63
N ASP A 53 34.13 27.11 -17.62
CA ASP A 53 35.02 27.93 -16.79
C ASP A 53 36.21 28.43 -17.63
N PRO A 54 36.35 29.75 -17.86
CA PRO A 54 37.32 30.31 -18.80
C PRO A 54 38.77 30.13 -18.34
N ASP A 55 38.99 30.02 -17.02
CA ASP A 55 40.33 29.93 -16.46
C ASP A 55 40.80 28.47 -16.38
N HIS A 56 39.90 27.57 -15.95
CA HIS A 56 40.24 26.17 -15.70
C HIS A 56 39.05 25.23 -16.00
N PRO A 57 38.78 24.88 -17.26
CA PRO A 57 37.64 24.05 -17.62
C PRO A 57 37.80 22.63 -17.03
N LYS A 58 36.76 22.16 -16.35
CA LYS A 58 36.70 20.84 -15.72
C LYS A 58 35.43 20.12 -16.17
N ARG A 59 35.54 18.81 -16.38
CA ARG A 59 34.36 17.97 -16.66
C ARG A 59 33.38 18.01 -15.48
N ALA A 60 32.12 18.30 -15.75
CA ALA A 60 31.08 18.29 -14.74
C ALA A 60 30.78 16.84 -14.31
N THR A 61 30.94 16.56 -13.01
CA THR A 61 30.76 15.22 -12.43
C THR A 61 29.41 15.03 -11.74
N VAL A 62 28.72 16.11 -11.41
CA VAL A 62 27.41 16.12 -10.73
C VAL A 62 26.66 17.40 -11.11
N ASP A 63 25.34 17.31 -11.23
CA ASP A 63 24.46 18.47 -11.37
C ASP A 63 23.76 18.74 -10.01
N ILE A 64 23.90 19.95 -9.49
CA ILE A 64 23.16 20.42 -8.31
C ILE A 64 21.98 21.25 -8.82
N VAL A 65 20.76 20.82 -8.52
CA VAL A 65 19.53 21.48 -9.01
C VAL A 65 18.84 22.20 -7.85
N ALA A 66 18.92 23.52 -7.87
CA ALA A 66 18.32 24.39 -6.87
C ALA A 66 16.87 24.75 -7.23
N VAL A 67 15.92 24.50 -6.31
CA VAL A 67 14.48 24.76 -6.52
C VAL A 67 13.95 25.73 -5.47
N HIS A 68 13.46 26.88 -5.92
CA HIS A 68 12.99 27.95 -5.03
C HIS A 68 11.58 27.71 -4.48
N GLY A 69 11.20 28.46 -3.43
CA GLY A 69 9.88 28.40 -2.81
C GLY A 69 8.83 29.33 -3.44
N LEU A 70 7.64 29.34 -2.83
CA LEU A 70 6.47 30.12 -3.26
C LEU A 70 6.73 31.63 -3.18
N GLY A 71 6.29 32.39 -4.19
CA GLY A 71 6.40 33.85 -4.21
C GLY A 71 7.84 34.39 -4.32
N SER A 72 8.77 33.56 -4.78
CA SER A 72 10.19 33.90 -4.93
C SER A 72 10.73 33.54 -6.31
N ASN A 73 11.99 33.92 -6.55
CA ASN A 73 12.71 33.63 -7.80
C ASN A 73 14.18 33.29 -7.51
N VAL A 74 14.88 32.76 -8.52
CA VAL A 74 16.28 32.32 -8.38
C VAL A 74 17.21 33.42 -7.88
N ASP A 75 17.04 34.67 -8.33
CA ASP A 75 17.97 35.75 -7.98
C ASP A 75 17.85 36.24 -6.53
N THR A 76 16.70 36.03 -5.89
CA THR A 76 16.44 36.49 -4.51
C THR A 76 16.40 35.37 -3.50
N THR A 77 16.06 34.15 -3.92
CA THR A 77 15.94 32.96 -3.05
C THR A 77 17.28 32.64 -2.38
N TRP A 78 18.35 32.62 -3.16
CA TRP A 78 19.67 32.14 -2.75
C TRP A 78 20.65 33.28 -2.40
N THR A 79 20.13 34.51 -2.27
CA THR A 79 20.94 35.71 -2.04
C THR A 79 20.73 36.25 -0.64
N TRP A 80 21.78 36.27 0.16
CA TRP A 80 21.81 36.99 1.42
C TRP A 80 22.08 38.48 1.17
N ARG A 81 21.41 39.33 1.95
CA ARG A 81 21.59 40.78 1.90
C ARG A 81 21.83 41.30 3.33
N PRO A 82 22.85 42.16 3.54
CA PRO A 82 23.08 42.77 4.84
C PRO A 82 21.95 43.75 5.20
N ASP A 83 21.70 43.92 6.50
CA ASP A 83 20.72 44.89 7.02
C ASP A 83 21.18 46.35 6.87
N GLN A 84 22.48 46.57 6.66
CA GLN A 84 23.11 47.85 6.35
C GLN A 84 23.67 47.83 4.91
N PRO A 85 23.97 48.99 4.28
CA PRO A 85 24.54 49.03 2.95
C PRO A 85 25.82 48.19 2.86
N GLY A 86 25.79 47.15 2.04
CA GLY A 86 26.89 46.21 1.88
C GLY A 86 26.65 45.27 0.70
N GLU A 87 27.65 44.47 0.37
CA GLU A 87 27.59 43.54 -0.75
C GLU A 87 26.68 42.35 -0.43
N SER A 88 25.83 41.97 -1.39
CA SER A 88 24.96 40.80 -1.28
C SER A 88 25.67 39.54 -1.74
N VAL A 89 25.44 38.41 -1.06
CA VAL A 89 26.12 37.14 -1.36
C VAL A 89 25.14 36.14 -1.94
N HIS A 90 25.39 35.71 -3.19
CA HIS A 90 24.64 34.63 -3.84
C HIS A 90 25.45 33.33 -3.76
N TRP A 91 25.21 32.52 -2.73
CA TRP A 91 26.11 31.42 -2.36
C TRP A 91 26.24 30.27 -3.37
N LEU A 92 25.28 30.16 -4.31
CA LEU A 92 25.35 29.24 -5.45
C LEU A 92 26.19 29.76 -6.63
N LYS A 93 26.44 31.08 -6.72
CA LYS A 93 27.22 31.73 -7.80
C LYS A 93 28.61 32.15 -7.34
N ASP A 94 28.77 32.45 -6.05
CA ASP A 94 30.01 32.95 -5.45
C ASP A 94 31.15 31.91 -5.53
N ASN A 95 32.34 32.37 -5.96
CA ASN A 95 33.53 31.55 -6.17
C ASN A 95 34.08 30.96 -4.86
N HIS A 96 33.90 31.63 -3.73
CA HIS A 96 34.41 31.23 -2.42
C HIS A 96 33.40 30.41 -1.60
N MET A 97 32.19 30.20 -2.13
CA MET A 97 31.11 29.43 -1.50
C MET A 97 31.05 28.02 -2.10
N LEU A 98 29.87 27.56 -2.53
CA LEU A 98 29.64 26.16 -2.93
C LEU A 98 30.57 25.73 -4.07
N ARG A 99 30.88 26.65 -4.99
CA ARG A 99 31.80 26.43 -6.11
C ARG A 99 33.19 26.02 -5.65
N SER A 100 33.72 26.62 -4.58
CA SER A 100 35.04 26.23 -4.04
C SER A 100 35.03 24.84 -3.42
N LYS A 101 33.91 24.43 -2.80
CA LYS A 101 33.78 23.13 -2.12
C LYS A 101 33.60 21.97 -3.10
N ILE A 102 32.96 22.22 -4.24
CA ILE A 102 32.68 21.20 -5.28
C ILE A 102 32.94 21.83 -6.67
N PRO A 103 34.22 22.04 -7.05
CA PRO A 103 34.57 22.75 -8.29
C PRO A 103 34.25 21.96 -9.56
N THR A 104 33.78 20.73 -9.45
CA THR A 104 33.33 19.88 -10.57
C THR A 104 31.81 19.75 -10.64
N ALA A 105 31.06 20.45 -9.77
CA ALA A 105 29.60 20.47 -9.81
C ALA A 105 29.10 21.55 -10.77
N ARG A 106 28.21 21.17 -11.68
CA ARG A 106 27.39 22.13 -12.42
C ARG A 106 26.23 22.54 -11.52
N ILE A 107 25.98 23.83 -11.39
CA ILE A 107 24.94 24.37 -10.52
C ILE A 107 23.83 24.95 -11.40
N LEU A 108 22.65 24.34 -11.27
CA LEU A 108 21.44 24.66 -12.01
C LEU A 108 20.40 25.25 -11.06
N ALA A 109 19.54 26.11 -11.57
CA ALA A 109 18.36 26.58 -10.86
C ALA A 109 17.11 26.41 -11.72
N PHE A 110 16.07 25.83 -11.13
CA PHE A 110 14.79 25.66 -11.79
C PHE A 110 13.90 26.88 -11.56
N ASN A 111 13.41 27.46 -12.66
CA ASN A 111 12.48 28.58 -12.68
C ASN A 111 11.08 28.07 -13.02
N TYR A 112 10.13 28.37 -12.14
CA TYR A 112 8.70 28.14 -12.40
C TYR A 112 7.88 29.31 -11.87
N ASP A 113 6.68 29.50 -12.39
CA ASP A 113 5.79 30.56 -11.91
C ASP A 113 5.32 30.24 -10.48
N SER A 114 5.93 30.94 -9.51
CA SER A 114 5.62 30.81 -8.09
C SER A 114 4.62 31.87 -7.60
N THR A 115 3.98 32.62 -8.53
CA THR A 115 3.05 33.72 -8.22
C THR A 115 1.75 33.19 -7.61
N TRP A 116 1.36 33.76 -6.47
CA TRP A 116 0.22 33.29 -5.66
C TRP A 116 -0.81 34.38 -5.32
N ILE A 117 -0.60 35.63 -5.76
CA ILE A 117 -1.55 36.77 -5.65
C ILE A 117 -1.65 37.47 -7.01
N SER A 118 -2.88 37.79 -7.43
CA SER A 118 -3.33 38.45 -8.67
C SER A 118 -2.88 37.78 -9.97
N ASN A 119 -3.82 37.36 -10.82
CA ASN A 119 -3.54 36.60 -12.07
C ASN A 119 -2.71 35.31 -11.86
N ALA A 120 -2.81 34.68 -10.68
CA ALA A 120 -2.16 33.40 -10.44
C ALA A 120 -2.69 32.34 -11.43
N PRO A 121 -1.82 31.71 -12.25
CA PRO A 121 -2.26 30.68 -13.19
C PRO A 121 -2.92 29.51 -12.45
N LYS A 122 -3.74 28.71 -13.14
CA LYS A 122 -4.34 27.46 -12.59
C LYS A 122 -3.28 26.36 -12.35
N THR A 123 -2.08 26.72 -11.96
CA THR A 123 -0.97 25.79 -11.80
C THR A 123 -1.16 25.05 -10.48
N ARG A 124 -1.25 23.73 -10.58
CA ARG A 124 -1.29 22.81 -9.43
C ARG A 124 0.13 22.37 -9.11
N LEU A 125 0.40 21.97 -7.87
CA LEU A 125 1.72 21.47 -7.45
C LEU A 125 2.24 20.36 -8.38
N GLU A 126 1.33 19.50 -8.85
CA GLU A 126 1.63 18.41 -9.78
C GLU A 126 2.25 18.92 -11.09
N LEU A 127 1.70 20.00 -11.65
CA LEU A 127 2.18 20.59 -12.90
C LEU A 127 3.58 21.18 -12.74
N CYS A 128 3.89 21.80 -11.59
CA CYS A 128 5.23 22.29 -11.29
C CYS A 128 6.25 21.15 -11.21
N GLY A 129 5.88 20.03 -10.57
CA GLY A 129 6.74 18.85 -10.46
C GLY A 129 6.98 18.18 -11.81
N GLU A 130 5.94 18.05 -12.63
CA GLU A 130 6.06 17.55 -14.01
C GLU A 130 6.98 18.43 -14.86
N GLU A 131 6.81 19.75 -14.78
CA GLU A 131 7.62 20.73 -15.51
C GLU A 131 9.09 20.69 -15.09
N LEU A 132 9.38 20.51 -13.80
CA LEU A 132 10.75 20.32 -13.29
C LEU A 132 11.42 19.12 -13.98
N ILE A 133 10.75 17.96 -13.99
CA ILE A 133 11.30 16.73 -14.55
C ILE A 133 11.48 16.82 -16.06
N ARG A 134 10.50 17.37 -16.78
CA ARG A 134 10.56 17.55 -18.24
C ARG A 134 11.65 18.54 -18.63
N SER A 135 11.73 19.68 -17.95
CA SER A 135 12.76 20.69 -18.23
C SER A 135 14.17 20.17 -17.93
N LEU A 136 14.32 19.40 -16.86
CA LEU A 136 15.58 18.75 -16.52
C LEU A 136 15.92 17.64 -17.52
N HIS A 137 14.93 16.89 -18.01
CA HIS A 137 15.11 15.91 -19.07
C HIS A 137 15.67 16.55 -20.35
N ASP A 138 15.01 17.60 -20.83
CA ASP A 138 15.36 18.29 -22.07
C ASP A 138 16.73 18.97 -22.00
N PHE A 139 17.10 19.49 -20.81
CA PHE A 139 18.40 20.14 -20.59
C PHE A 139 19.56 19.13 -20.57
N ARG A 140 19.34 17.92 -20.05
CA ARG A 140 20.42 16.97 -19.75
C ARG A 140 20.84 16.17 -20.96
N GLN A 141 22.05 16.46 -21.45
CA GLN A 141 22.70 15.64 -22.49
C GLN A 141 23.26 14.32 -21.95
N ASN A 142 23.82 14.33 -20.74
CA ASN A 142 24.34 13.14 -20.08
C ASN A 142 23.33 12.61 -19.04
N LYS A 143 22.65 11.51 -19.36
CA LYS A 143 21.65 10.89 -18.48
C LYS A 143 22.25 10.17 -17.26
N ASP A 144 23.55 9.86 -17.29
CA ASP A 144 24.25 9.18 -16.20
C ASP A 144 24.86 10.14 -15.17
N ARG A 145 24.91 11.45 -15.48
CA ARG A 145 25.52 12.42 -14.56
C ARG A 145 24.65 12.53 -13.29
N PRO A 146 25.20 12.47 -12.08
CA PRO A 146 24.32 12.36 -10.91
C PRO A 146 23.72 13.70 -10.50
N ILE A 147 22.59 13.67 -9.79
CA ILE A 147 21.75 14.83 -9.46
C ILE A 147 21.66 14.97 -7.95
N VAL A 148 21.89 16.17 -7.44
CA VAL A 148 21.57 16.52 -6.05
C VAL A 148 20.56 17.66 -6.07
N PHE A 149 19.36 17.42 -5.55
CA PHE A 149 18.35 18.47 -5.42
C PHE A 149 18.58 19.26 -4.14
N VAL A 150 18.49 20.59 -4.22
CA VAL A 150 18.49 21.48 -3.06
C VAL A 150 17.25 22.36 -3.17
N ALA A 151 16.28 22.17 -2.28
CA ALA A 151 15.01 22.86 -2.40
C ALA A 151 14.64 23.61 -1.13
N HIS A 152 14.06 24.80 -1.29
CA HIS A 152 13.58 25.61 -0.18
C HIS A 152 12.06 25.66 -0.14
N SER A 153 11.48 25.49 1.05
CA SER A 153 10.05 25.67 1.29
C SER A 153 9.21 24.86 0.30
N PHE A 154 8.23 25.48 -0.35
CA PHE A 154 7.38 24.89 -1.40
C PHE A 154 8.17 24.19 -2.52
N GLY A 155 9.39 24.64 -2.84
CA GLY A 155 10.22 24.01 -3.86
C GLY A 155 10.53 22.55 -3.57
N GLY A 156 10.58 22.15 -2.29
CA GLY A 156 10.77 20.74 -1.95
C GLY A 156 9.53 19.88 -2.22
N LEU A 157 8.34 20.45 -2.18
CA LEU A 157 7.12 19.77 -2.64
C LEU A 157 7.14 19.61 -4.17
N VAL A 158 7.70 20.59 -4.90
CA VAL A 158 7.89 20.50 -6.35
C VAL A 158 8.86 19.36 -6.70
N VAL A 159 9.98 19.26 -5.98
CA VAL A 159 10.91 18.13 -6.13
C VAL A 159 10.25 16.80 -5.77
N GLN A 160 9.52 16.73 -4.65
CA GLN A 160 8.77 15.54 -4.25
C GLN A 160 7.81 15.06 -5.35
N ASP A 161 6.94 15.95 -5.85
CA ASP A 161 5.98 15.61 -6.90
C ASP A 161 6.67 15.26 -8.21
N GLY A 162 7.76 15.96 -8.56
CA GLY A 162 8.58 15.62 -9.72
C GLY A 162 9.15 14.21 -9.63
N LEU A 163 9.77 13.85 -8.50
CA LEU A 163 10.31 12.50 -8.32
C LEU A 163 9.21 11.42 -8.37
N ILE A 164 8.05 11.70 -7.77
CA ILE A 164 6.89 10.81 -7.86
C ILE A 164 6.41 10.65 -9.31
N PHE A 165 6.37 11.74 -10.08
CA PHE A 165 6.02 11.73 -11.50
C PHE A 165 7.04 10.95 -12.35
N ALA A 166 8.33 11.12 -12.06
CA ALA A 166 9.40 10.38 -12.73
C ALA A 166 9.32 8.85 -12.50
N GLN A 167 8.69 8.41 -11.40
CA GLN A 167 8.45 6.99 -11.13
C GLN A 167 7.32 6.42 -12.00
N SER A 168 6.28 7.21 -12.28
CA SER A 168 5.15 6.76 -13.09
C SER A 168 5.46 6.67 -14.58
N GLU A 169 6.52 7.34 -15.06
CA GLU A 169 6.84 7.47 -16.47
C GLU A 169 8.22 6.89 -16.77
N LYS A 170 8.25 5.80 -17.56
CA LYS A 170 9.48 5.06 -17.89
C LYS A 170 10.57 5.93 -18.54
N GLU A 171 10.18 6.96 -19.28
CA GLU A 171 11.09 7.91 -19.92
C GLU A 171 11.93 8.72 -18.91
N PHE A 172 11.37 9.00 -17.72
CA PHE A 172 11.98 9.83 -16.69
C PHE A 172 12.60 9.03 -15.54
N GLU A 173 12.43 7.71 -15.52
CA GLU A 173 12.93 6.84 -14.45
C GLU A 173 14.45 7.00 -14.22
N TYR A 174 15.23 7.29 -15.26
CA TYR A 174 16.67 7.53 -15.11
C TYR A 174 17.00 8.74 -14.23
N ILE A 175 16.09 9.73 -14.11
CA ILE A 175 16.28 10.87 -13.21
C ILE A 175 16.31 10.37 -11.76
N LEU A 176 15.45 9.41 -11.41
CA LEU A 176 15.48 8.76 -10.09
C LEU A 176 16.80 8.02 -9.84
N ARG A 177 17.28 7.33 -10.86
CA ARG A 177 18.54 6.54 -10.82
C ARG A 177 19.81 7.38 -10.88
N SER A 178 19.72 8.60 -11.37
CA SER A 178 20.82 9.55 -11.34
C SER A 178 20.74 10.45 -10.11
N THR A 179 19.62 10.48 -9.38
CA THR A 179 19.50 11.28 -8.16
C THR A 179 20.30 10.66 -7.01
N ALA A 180 21.38 11.34 -6.65
CA ALA A 180 22.28 10.99 -5.57
C ALA A 180 21.85 11.56 -4.21
N GLY A 181 20.99 12.56 -4.18
CA GLY A 181 20.47 13.08 -2.92
C GLY A 181 19.47 14.22 -3.04
N PHE A 182 18.78 14.49 -1.94
CA PHE A 182 17.82 15.58 -1.80
C PHE A 182 18.00 16.31 -0.46
N VAL A 183 18.41 17.58 -0.53
CA VAL A 183 18.47 18.49 0.63
C VAL A 183 17.24 19.38 0.63
N SER A 184 16.42 19.25 1.67
CA SER A 184 15.24 20.08 1.90
C SER A 184 15.53 21.15 2.96
N LEU A 185 15.18 22.41 2.66
CA LEU A 185 15.29 23.56 3.55
C LEU A 185 13.88 24.05 3.91
N GLY A 186 13.31 23.52 4.99
CA GLY A 186 12.00 23.90 5.51
C GLY A 186 10.83 23.51 4.60
N THR A 187 10.84 22.33 3.96
CA THR A 187 9.73 21.94 3.09
C THR A 187 8.53 21.44 3.91
N PRO A 188 7.31 21.98 3.72
CA PRO A 188 6.14 21.56 4.49
C PRO A 188 5.53 20.26 3.95
N PHE A 189 6.20 19.12 4.13
CA PHE A 189 5.72 17.80 3.66
C PHE A 189 4.37 17.39 4.25
N ARG A 190 3.98 17.94 5.41
CA ARG A 190 2.66 17.73 6.03
C ARG A 190 1.82 19.01 6.07
N GLY A 191 2.20 20.06 5.33
CA GLY A 191 1.54 21.37 5.37
C GLY A 191 1.97 22.23 6.57
N THR A 192 1.37 23.40 6.75
CA THR A 192 1.73 24.34 7.84
C THR A 192 0.63 24.38 8.91
N GLY A 193 0.97 24.09 10.17
CA GLY A 193 0.06 24.09 11.34
C GLY A 193 -0.52 25.45 11.73
N ILE A 194 -0.09 26.53 11.07
CA ILE A 194 -0.44 27.90 11.43
C ILE A 194 -1.61 28.42 10.58
N ASN A 195 -2.57 29.09 11.24
CA ASN A 195 -3.72 29.78 10.64
C ASN A 195 -3.37 30.94 9.68
N TRP A 196 -2.08 31.26 9.42
CA TRP A 196 -1.69 32.41 8.59
C TRP A 196 -2.21 32.26 7.16
N VAL A 197 -2.40 31.05 6.64
CA VAL A 197 -3.00 30.85 5.32
C VAL A 197 -4.45 31.31 5.32
N ALA A 198 -5.20 31.04 6.39
CA ALA A 198 -6.59 31.50 6.56
C ALA A 198 -6.66 33.00 6.89
N ASP A 199 -5.79 33.50 7.75
CA ASP A 199 -5.76 34.90 8.20
C ASP A 199 -5.22 35.85 7.13
N LEU A 200 -4.16 35.47 6.40
CA LEU A 200 -3.65 36.21 5.24
C LEU A 200 -4.60 36.11 4.05
N ALA A 201 -5.24 34.95 3.83
CA ALA A 201 -6.34 34.83 2.87
C ALA A 201 -7.49 35.78 3.21
N ALA A 202 -7.87 35.88 4.49
CA ALA A 202 -8.94 36.76 4.93
C ALA A 202 -8.56 38.24 4.77
N SER A 203 -7.32 38.64 5.08
CA SER A 203 -6.88 40.04 5.05
C SER A 203 -6.40 40.55 3.69
N VAL A 204 -5.84 39.70 2.82
CA VAL A 204 -5.24 40.10 1.53
C VAL A 204 -6.04 39.59 0.32
N MET A 205 -6.64 38.38 0.37
CA MET A 205 -7.29 37.80 -0.82
C MET A 205 -8.66 38.36 -1.16
N ARG A 206 -9.34 39.09 -0.25
CA ARG A 206 -10.67 39.68 -0.53
C ARG A 206 -10.62 40.83 -1.54
N PHE A 207 -9.46 41.47 -1.71
CA PHE A 207 -9.28 42.63 -2.59
C PHE A 207 -8.49 42.33 -3.89
N CYS A 208 -7.84 41.17 -4.01
CA CYS A 208 -6.91 40.85 -5.12
C CYS A 208 -7.36 39.70 -6.06
N GLY A 209 -8.62 39.25 -6.00
CA GLY A 209 -9.24 38.38 -7.02
C GLY A 209 -8.43 37.15 -7.47
N SER A 210 -7.99 36.27 -6.55
CA SER A 210 -7.04 35.18 -6.85
C SER A 210 -7.55 33.75 -6.59
N HIS A 211 -7.02 32.77 -7.33
CA HIS A 211 -7.41 31.35 -7.36
C HIS A 211 -6.79 30.56 -6.18
N ARG A 212 -7.60 29.75 -5.48
CA ARG A 212 -7.27 29.14 -4.16
C ARG A 212 -6.40 27.87 -4.18
N GLY A 213 -5.95 27.36 -5.35
CA GLY A 213 -5.47 25.97 -5.48
C GLY A 213 -4.23 25.61 -4.64
N ILE A 214 -3.12 26.35 -4.82
CA ILE A 214 -1.82 26.04 -4.21
C ILE A 214 -1.80 26.26 -2.68
N LEU A 215 -2.55 27.26 -2.20
CA LEU A 215 -2.65 27.60 -0.78
C LEU A 215 -3.59 26.65 -0.02
N THR A 216 -4.64 26.13 -0.67
CA THR A 216 -5.54 25.14 -0.04
C THR A 216 -4.82 23.81 0.20
N LEU A 217 -3.85 23.45 -0.65
CA LEU A 217 -3.05 22.23 -0.50
C LEU A 217 -2.12 22.28 0.72
N LEU A 218 -1.64 23.47 1.11
CA LEU A 218 -0.68 23.69 2.19
C LEU A 218 -1.31 23.71 3.60
N VAL A 219 -2.62 23.52 3.71
CA VAL A 219 -3.30 23.33 5.00
C VAL A 219 -2.69 22.12 5.71
N TYR A 220 -2.40 22.28 7.01
CA TYR A 220 -1.78 21.24 7.81
C TYR A 220 -2.54 19.91 7.75
N ASP A 221 -1.76 18.83 7.67
CA ASP A 221 -2.20 17.45 7.68
C ASP A 221 -3.19 17.14 6.55
N SER A 222 -3.10 17.83 5.41
CA SER A 222 -3.95 17.54 4.25
C SER A 222 -3.75 16.08 3.81
N PRO A 223 -4.83 15.32 3.56
CA PRO A 223 -4.72 13.92 3.13
C PRO A 223 -3.83 13.73 1.89
N GLN A 224 -3.82 14.73 1.01
CA GLN A 224 -3.01 14.74 -0.21
C GLN A 224 -1.51 14.86 0.08
N LEU A 225 -1.10 15.74 1.00
CA LEU A 225 0.32 15.87 1.37
C LEU A 225 0.82 14.65 2.14
N ARG A 226 -0.03 14.05 3.01
CA ARG A 226 0.29 12.79 3.70
C ARG A 226 0.51 11.64 2.72
N ASP A 227 -0.38 11.45 1.75
CA ASP A 227 -0.22 10.43 0.71
C ASP A 227 1.09 10.65 -0.08
N LYS A 228 1.36 11.88 -0.50
CA LYS A 228 2.60 12.23 -1.21
C LYS A 228 3.86 12.01 -0.37
N ALA A 229 3.85 12.36 0.93
CA ALA A 229 4.96 12.10 1.84
C ALA A 229 5.22 10.59 2.01
N GLN A 230 4.16 9.80 2.13
CA GLN A 230 4.26 8.34 2.20
C GLN A 230 4.79 7.75 0.88
N ARG A 231 4.32 8.24 -0.28
CA ARG A 231 4.82 7.83 -1.59
C ARG A 231 6.28 8.18 -1.80
N LEU A 232 6.72 9.37 -1.37
CA LEU A 232 8.15 9.74 -1.38
C LEU A 232 8.96 8.80 -0.47
N GLY A 233 8.45 8.46 0.72
CA GLY A 233 9.07 7.47 1.60
C GLY A 233 9.25 6.11 0.92
N ARG A 234 8.21 5.59 0.23
CA ARG A 234 8.29 4.34 -0.55
C ARG A 234 9.27 4.44 -1.72
N LEU A 235 9.25 5.57 -2.43
CA LEU A 235 10.16 5.84 -3.55
C LEU A 235 11.62 5.77 -3.11
N ARG A 236 11.93 6.36 -1.94
CA ARG A 236 13.29 6.37 -1.36
C ARG A 236 13.78 5.02 -0.86
N LYS A 237 12.87 4.10 -0.52
CA LYS A 237 13.21 2.69 -0.28
C LYS A 237 13.53 1.97 -1.59
N THR A 238 12.75 2.24 -2.64
CA THR A 238 12.89 1.61 -3.97
C THR A 238 14.19 2.07 -4.65
N PHE A 239 14.38 3.38 -4.72
CA PHE A 239 15.58 4.05 -5.20
C PHE A 239 16.28 4.65 -3.98
N PRO A 240 17.44 4.11 -3.53
CA PRO A 240 18.14 4.63 -2.36
C PRO A 240 18.49 6.10 -2.59
N LEU A 241 17.63 6.99 -2.10
CA LEU A 241 17.71 8.42 -2.30
C LEU A 241 17.93 9.03 -0.90
N PRO A 242 19.20 9.30 -0.55
CA PRO A 242 19.53 10.02 0.67
C PRO A 242 18.80 11.35 0.70
N MET A 243 18.15 11.63 1.82
CA MET A 243 17.42 12.85 2.03
C MET A 243 17.78 13.42 3.39
N LEU A 244 17.99 14.72 3.43
CA LEU A 244 18.27 15.46 4.66
C LEU A 244 17.34 16.65 4.75
N CYS A 245 16.64 16.77 5.88
CA CYS A 245 15.68 17.83 6.12
C CYS A 245 16.23 18.86 7.12
N PHE A 246 16.29 20.11 6.72
CA PHE A 246 16.59 21.24 7.60
C PHE A 246 15.31 21.95 8.04
N PHE A 247 15.23 22.32 9.32
CA PHE A 247 14.10 23.07 9.87
C PHE A 247 14.54 24.31 10.66
N GLU A 248 13.62 25.27 10.78
CA GLU A 248 13.85 26.55 11.45
C GLU A 248 13.69 26.44 12.97
N LEU A 249 14.41 27.28 13.73
CA LEU A 249 14.24 27.43 15.18
C LEU A 249 13.65 28.78 15.60
N PHE A 250 13.69 29.78 14.73
CA PHE A 250 13.17 31.11 15.03
C PHE A 250 11.90 31.42 14.26
N GLN A 251 10.98 32.11 14.93
CA GLN A 251 9.74 32.54 14.31
C GLN A 251 10.01 33.55 13.19
N THR A 252 9.39 33.33 12.05
CA THR A 252 9.38 34.27 10.93
C THR A 252 8.44 35.43 11.22
N THR A 253 8.91 36.66 11.00
CA THR A 253 8.08 37.87 11.09
C THR A 253 7.49 38.18 9.73
N PHE A 254 6.16 38.11 9.61
CA PHE A 254 5.48 38.32 8.32
C PHE A 254 5.23 39.80 8.00
N ILE A 255 5.00 40.63 9.02
CA ILE A 255 4.74 42.07 8.84
C ILE A 255 5.70 42.86 9.73
N SER A 256 6.57 43.64 9.10
CA SER A 256 7.45 44.60 9.77
C SER A 256 7.13 46.01 9.28
N LEU A 257 6.66 46.85 10.19
CA LEU A 257 6.32 48.26 9.96
C LEU A 257 7.45 49.19 10.41
N PRO A 258 7.46 50.47 9.98
CA PRO A 258 8.40 51.47 10.49
C PRO A 258 8.42 51.51 12.02
N PHE A 259 9.57 51.86 12.62
CA PHE A 259 9.78 51.90 14.08
C PHE A 259 9.78 50.53 14.80
N GLN A 260 10.23 49.47 14.12
CA GLN A 260 10.40 48.11 14.69
C GLN A 260 9.11 47.44 15.19
N LEU A 261 7.95 47.90 14.72
CA LEU A 261 6.66 47.26 15.01
C LEU A 261 6.51 45.98 14.17
N ASN A 262 6.76 44.84 14.81
CA ASN A 262 6.71 43.50 14.20
C ASN A 262 5.41 42.78 14.60
N PHE A 263 4.59 42.44 13.62
CA PHE A 263 3.32 41.74 13.80
C PHE A 263 3.36 40.36 13.14
N PHE A 264 2.61 39.41 13.71
CA PHE A 264 2.49 38.02 13.25
C PHE A 264 3.85 37.32 13.16
N LYS A 265 4.31 36.79 14.30
CA LYS A 265 5.50 35.92 14.38
C LYS A 265 5.07 34.47 14.55
N ALA A 266 5.55 33.57 13.70
CA ALA A 266 5.27 32.14 13.85
C ALA A 266 6.36 31.26 13.21
N ILE A 267 6.49 30.01 13.67
CA ILE A 267 7.32 28.96 13.04
C ILE A 267 6.55 28.43 11.83
N VAL A 268 6.93 28.86 10.63
CA VAL A 268 6.23 28.62 9.35
C VAL A 268 6.06 27.14 9.07
N VAL A 269 7.09 26.34 9.33
CA VAL A 269 7.05 24.89 9.17
C VAL A 269 7.63 24.25 10.42
N ASP A 270 6.76 23.57 11.18
CA ASP A 270 7.20 22.80 12.33
C ASP A 270 8.09 21.62 11.92
N GLU A 271 8.89 21.11 12.86
CA GLU A 271 9.81 20.00 12.63
C GLU A 271 9.11 18.75 12.07
N ALA A 272 7.88 18.46 12.51
CA ALA A 272 7.12 17.29 12.11
C ALA A 272 6.62 17.37 10.67
N SER A 273 6.44 18.59 10.14
CA SER A 273 6.12 18.85 8.75
C SER A 273 7.34 19.05 7.87
N ALA A 274 8.42 19.61 8.43
CA ALA A 274 9.68 19.83 7.74
C ALA A 274 10.41 18.53 7.38
N CYS A 275 10.09 17.44 8.07
CA CYS A 275 10.77 16.15 7.94
C CYS A 275 9.82 15.02 7.57
N VAL A 276 10.29 14.05 6.79
CA VAL A 276 9.60 12.78 6.56
C VAL A 276 10.07 11.77 7.61
N SER A 277 9.15 10.98 8.19
CA SER A 277 9.46 10.03 9.27
C SER A 277 10.56 9.04 8.86
N GLY A 278 11.61 8.92 9.68
CA GLY A 278 12.75 8.02 9.46
C GLY A 278 14.01 8.68 8.88
N ASP A 279 13.99 10.00 8.64
CA ASP A 279 15.09 10.72 8.00
C ASP A 279 16.07 11.38 8.96
N GLU A 280 17.30 11.55 8.48
CA GLU A 280 18.28 12.44 9.09
C GLU A 280 17.72 13.89 9.01
N ARG A 281 17.79 14.61 10.13
CA ARG A 281 17.26 15.96 10.25
C ARG A 281 18.19 16.83 11.06
N LEU A 282 18.33 18.09 10.64
CA LEU A 282 19.18 19.07 11.29
C LEU A 282 18.42 20.39 11.45
N HIS A 283 18.67 21.10 12.54
CA HIS A 283 18.09 22.41 12.77
C HIS A 283 19.04 23.51 12.32
N LEU A 284 18.50 24.67 11.93
CA LEU A 284 19.27 25.89 11.73
C LEU A 284 18.76 26.99 12.67
N GLN A 285 19.67 27.73 13.29
CA GLN A 285 19.37 28.86 14.18
C GLN A 285 18.96 30.10 13.37
N THR A 286 17.85 29.99 12.65
CA THR A 286 17.36 31.01 11.73
C THR A 286 15.84 30.91 11.56
N ASP A 287 15.26 31.87 10.86
CA ASP A 287 13.86 31.88 10.44
C ASP A 287 13.68 31.25 9.05
N HIS A 288 12.45 30.88 8.69
CA HIS A 288 12.10 30.19 7.44
C HIS A 288 12.62 30.88 6.19
N ILE A 289 12.61 32.22 6.17
CA ILE A 289 12.98 33.04 5.02
C ILE A 289 14.50 33.06 4.83
N LYS A 290 15.26 32.77 5.88
CA LYS A 290 16.73 32.79 5.91
C LYS A 290 17.36 31.40 5.90
N LEU A 291 16.57 30.31 5.91
CA LEU A 291 17.06 28.92 5.80
C LEU A 291 17.96 28.67 4.58
N ASN A 292 17.85 29.50 3.54
CA ASN A 292 18.57 29.38 2.27
C ASN A 292 19.47 30.58 1.94
N LYS A 293 19.73 31.47 2.91
CA LYS A 293 20.51 32.71 2.73
C LYS A 293 21.64 32.79 3.73
N TYR A 294 22.87 32.87 3.22
CA TYR A 294 24.07 32.83 4.04
C TYR A 294 25.00 34.02 3.77
N SER A 295 25.59 34.53 4.84
CA SER A 295 26.42 35.73 4.81
C SER A 295 27.81 35.53 4.20
N GLY A 296 28.33 34.30 4.17
CA GLY A 296 29.65 33.99 3.64
C GLY A 296 30.12 32.57 3.98
N PRO A 297 31.38 32.22 3.66
CA PRO A 297 31.87 30.84 3.75
C PRO A 297 32.00 30.31 5.19
N GLU A 298 32.11 31.23 6.16
CA GLU A 298 32.19 30.93 7.59
C GLU A 298 30.82 30.98 8.30
N ASP A 299 29.74 31.25 7.57
CA ASP A 299 28.39 31.24 8.12
C ASP A 299 28.05 29.82 8.62
N ARG A 300 27.66 29.70 9.90
CA ARG A 300 27.41 28.39 10.52
C ARG A 300 26.33 27.58 9.81
N SER A 301 25.29 28.26 9.31
CA SER A 301 24.20 27.60 8.60
C SER A 301 24.67 27.12 7.22
N TYR A 302 25.47 27.94 6.53
CA TYR A 302 26.11 27.54 5.28
C TYR A 302 27.05 26.34 5.47
N LEU A 303 27.90 26.35 6.49
CA LEU A 303 28.82 25.25 6.77
C LEU A 303 28.07 23.92 6.95
N SER A 304 26.97 23.95 7.70
CA SER A 304 26.10 22.78 7.91
C SER A 304 25.47 22.29 6.61
N VAL A 305 24.80 23.17 5.87
CA VAL A 305 24.10 22.81 4.62
C VAL A 305 25.08 22.36 3.54
N SER A 306 26.18 23.08 3.36
CA SER A 306 27.19 22.76 2.34
C SER A 306 27.95 21.47 2.66
N ALA A 307 28.19 21.13 3.93
CA ALA A 307 28.81 19.85 4.29
C ALA A 307 27.98 18.66 3.79
N GLU A 308 26.67 18.75 3.91
CA GLU A 308 25.74 17.69 3.52
C GLU A 308 25.56 17.60 1.99
N ILE A 309 25.53 18.75 1.30
CA ILE A 309 25.60 18.77 -0.17
C ILE A 309 26.91 18.12 -0.66
N VAL A 310 28.05 18.45 -0.03
CA VAL A 310 29.36 17.85 -0.35
C VAL A 310 29.37 16.35 -0.08
N LYS A 311 28.81 15.89 1.05
CA LYS A 311 28.68 14.47 1.40
C LYS A 311 27.87 13.71 0.33
N MET A 312 26.72 14.25 -0.07
CA MET A 312 25.90 13.67 -1.14
C MET A 312 26.65 13.64 -2.47
N CYS A 313 27.34 14.71 -2.85
CA CYS A 313 28.11 14.80 -4.09
C CYS A 313 29.35 13.88 -4.12
N LYS A 314 30.00 13.63 -2.98
CA LYS A 314 31.16 12.70 -2.89
C LYS A 314 30.76 11.23 -2.94
N ASN A 315 29.58 10.89 -2.42
CA ASN A 315 29.07 9.52 -2.39
C ASN A 315 28.40 9.09 -3.70
N VAL A 316 28.43 9.95 -4.71
CA VAL A 316 27.82 9.77 -6.02
C VAL A 316 28.20 8.45 -6.69
N ALA A 317 29.49 8.09 -6.69
CA ALA A 317 29.95 6.84 -7.32
C ALA A 317 29.36 5.60 -6.62
N THR A 318 29.24 5.61 -5.30
CA THR A 318 28.66 4.50 -4.53
C THR A 318 27.16 4.38 -4.75
N ILE A 319 26.46 5.51 -4.84
CA ILE A 319 24.99 5.55 -4.98
C ILE A 319 24.60 5.13 -6.39
N VAL A 320 25.25 5.69 -7.41
CA VAL A 320 24.98 5.36 -8.81
C VAL A 320 25.47 3.95 -9.15
N ASN A 321 26.62 3.49 -8.61
CA ASN A 321 27.03 2.10 -8.79
C ASN A 321 26.10 1.11 -8.07
N ARG A 322 25.53 1.44 -6.89
CA ARG A 322 24.50 0.60 -6.26
C ARG A 322 23.19 0.60 -7.03
N GLN A 323 22.79 1.73 -7.60
CA GLN A 323 21.57 1.87 -8.41
C GLN A 323 21.71 1.19 -9.78
N ASN A 324 22.91 1.18 -10.37
CA ASN A 324 23.24 0.48 -11.61
C ASN A 324 23.51 -1.03 -11.40
N ALA A 325 24.16 -1.43 -10.31
CA ALA A 325 24.36 -2.85 -9.95
C ALA A 325 23.04 -3.56 -9.56
N ARG A 326 22.06 -2.81 -9.05
CA ARG A 326 20.67 -3.27 -8.90
C ARG A 326 19.94 -3.50 -10.24
N ASN A 327 20.58 -3.25 -11.38
CA ASN A 327 19.91 -3.08 -12.67
C ASN A 327 20.41 -3.94 -13.84
N ASP A 328 21.34 -4.87 -13.63
CA ASP A 328 21.40 -6.01 -14.56
C ASP A 328 20.12 -6.85 -14.46
N HIS A 329 19.43 -6.80 -13.31
CA HIS A 329 18.03 -7.15 -13.14
C HIS A 329 17.42 -6.26 -12.04
N LEU A 330 16.55 -5.29 -12.37
CA LEU A 330 15.53 -4.86 -11.40
C LEU A 330 14.88 -6.15 -10.90
N PRO A 331 15.03 -6.55 -9.62
CA PRO A 331 14.33 -7.73 -9.16
C PRO A 331 12.85 -7.33 -9.18
N THR A 332 12.08 -7.85 -10.14
CA THR A 332 10.70 -8.17 -9.81
C THR A 332 10.78 -8.95 -8.51
N GLY A 333 10.16 -8.44 -7.44
CA GLY A 333 10.18 -9.15 -6.15
C GLY A 333 9.87 -10.62 -6.42
N HIS A 334 10.65 -11.53 -5.82
CA HIS A 334 10.57 -12.95 -6.16
C HIS A 334 9.11 -13.40 -6.16
N TRP A 335 8.62 -13.85 -7.32
CA TRP A 335 7.22 -14.21 -7.52
C TRP A 335 7.12 -15.73 -7.56
N MET A 336 6.79 -16.31 -6.42
CA MET A 336 6.59 -17.75 -6.25
C MET A 336 5.12 -18.08 -6.02
N VAL A 337 4.24 -17.57 -6.88
CA VAL A 337 2.82 -17.92 -6.88
C VAL A 337 2.56 -18.91 -8.00
N PRO A 338 2.12 -20.15 -7.71
CA PRO A 338 2.04 -21.24 -8.69
C PRO A 338 0.79 -21.17 -9.58
N PHE A 339 0.02 -20.09 -9.50
CA PHE A 339 -1.27 -19.93 -10.18
C PHE A 339 -1.27 -18.70 -11.07
N GLU A 340 -1.89 -18.84 -12.24
CA GLU A 340 -2.27 -17.70 -13.08
C GLU A 340 -3.41 -16.90 -12.43
N ARG A 341 -3.47 -15.60 -12.73
CA ARG A 341 -4.57 -14.77 -12.25
C ARG A 341 -5.88 -15.26 -12.86
N ASN A 342 -6.90 -15.39 -12.02
CA ASN A 342 -8.24 -15.71 -12.48
C ASN A 342 -8.90 -14.47 -13.10
N GLU A 343 -8.85 -14.35 -14.43
CA GLU A 343 -9.48 -13.24 -15.17
C GLU A 343 -11.01 -13.17 -15.01
N SER A 344 -11.64 -14.26 -14.58
CA SER A 344 -13.08 -14.35 -14.30
C SER A 344 -13.40 -14.28 -12.80
N PHE A 345 -12.51 -13.69 -11.98
CA PHE A 345 -12.79 -13.44 -10.57
C PHE A 345 -13.97 -12.45 -10.42
N VAL A 346 -14.86 -12.70 -9.46
CA VAL A 346 -16.10 -11.94 -9.27
C VAL A 346 -16.29 -11.55 -7.81
N GLY A 347 -16.48 -10.25 -7.58
CA GLY A 347 -16.95 -9.72 -6.29
C GLY A 347 -15.89 -9.71 -5.19
N ARG A 348 -16.35 -9.87 -3.94
CA ARG A 348 -15.52 -9.88 -2.72
C ARG A 348 -14.72 -8.61 -2.47
N GLN A 349 -15.18 -7.47 -2.99
CA GLN A 349 -14.44 -6.21 -2.90
C GLN A 349 -14.21 -5.78 -1.44
N GLU A 350 -15.24 -5.83 -0.59
CA GLU A 350 -15.12 -5.49 0.84
C GLU A 350 -14.08 -6.36 1.56
N VAL A 351 -14.04 -7.66 1.23
CA VAL A 351 -13.04 -8.60 1.79
C VAL A 351 -11.65 -8.26 1.28
N LEU A 352 -11.49 -7.99 -0.02
CA LEU A 352 -10.21 -7.65 -0.63
C LEU A 352 -9.65 -6.33 -0.09
N ASP A 353 -10.50 -5.31 0.06
CA ASP A 353 -10.10 -4.01 0.59
C ASP A 353 -9.59 -4.16 2.04
N GLY A 354 -10.35 -4.85 2.89
CA GLY A 354 -9.92 -5.13 4.27
C GLY A 354 -8.67 -6.01 4.35
N LEU A 355 -8.51 -6.98 3.44
CA LEU A 355 -7.28 -7.77 3.36
C LEU A 355 -6.08 -6.89 2.99
N LEU A 356 -6.20 -6.04 1.97
CA LEU A 356 -5.11 -5.19 1.48
C LEU A 356 -4.65 -4.17 2.53
N GLU A 357 -5.54 -3.67 3.38
CA GLU A 357 -5.17 -2.84 4.52
C GLU A 357 -4.22 -3.56 5.49
N ARG A 358 -4.23 -4.90 5.52
CA ARG A 358 -3.46 -5.71 6.49
C ARG A 358 -2.31 -6.52 5.91
N ILE A 359 -2.43 -6.99 4.66
CA ILE A 359 -1.42 -7.88 4.07
C ILE A 359 -0.34 -7.11 3.30
N ILE A 360 -0.57 -5.84 2.98
CA ILE A 360 0.47 -4.98 2.42
C ILE A 360 1.49 -4.71 3.53
N PRO A 361 2.75 -5.16 3.38
CA PRO A 361 3.73 -5.03 4.44
C PRO A 361 3.92 -3.56 4.88
N VAL A 362 4.21 -3.35 6.18
CA VAL A 362 4.33 -2.04 6.86
C VAL A 362 3.01 -1.40 7.33
N SER A 363 1.85 -2.08 7.25
CA SER A 363 0.59 -1.48 7.72
C SER A 363 0.38 -1.48 9.25
N VAL A 364 1.20 -2.21 10.02
CA VAL A 364 1.25 -2.20 11.50
C VAL A 364 2.71 -2.12 11.94
N GLN A 365 3.04 -1.18 12.84
CA GLN A 365 4.40 -1.02 13.38
C GLN A 365 4.76 -2.18 14.31
N ASP A 366 6.02 -2.63 14.24
CA ASP A 366 6.67 -3.57 15.17
C ASP A 366 6.03 -4.97 15.33
N ALA A 367 5.22 -5.44 14.39
CA ALA A 367 4.63 -6.78 14.43
C ALA A 367 4.66 -7.50 13.07
N CYS A 368 4.96 -8.81 13.09
CA CYS A 368 4.76 -9.68 11.92
C CYS A 368 3.27 -9.92 11.74
N GLN A 369 2.70 -9.31 10.71
CA GLN A 369 1.26 -9.34 10.52
C GLN A 369 0.82 -10.73 10.11
N THR A 370 -0.10 -11.31 10.88
CA THR A 370 -0.76 -12.56 10.53
C THR A 370 -2.22 -12.27 10.24
N THR A 371 -2.68 -12.71 9.06
CA THR A 371 -4.06 -12.57 8.60
C THR A 371 -4.58 -13.94 8.16
N VAL A 372 -5.83 -14.26 8.47
CA VAL A 372 -6.43 -15.57 8.18
C VAL A 372 -7.72 -15.39 7.40
N ILE A 373 -7.85 -16.12 6.29
CA ILE A 373 -9.09 -16.30 5.55
C ILE A 373 -9.65 -17.68 5.91
N GLU A 374 -10.80 -17.71 6.58
CA GLU A 374 -11.45 -18.96 7.01
C GLU A 374 -12.85 -19.14 6.41
N GLY A 375 -13.38 -20.37 6.46
CA GLY A 375 -14.73 -20.67 5.99
C GLY A 375 -14.85 -22.02 5.28
N LEU A 376 -16.04 -22.35 4.78
CA LEU A 376 -16.35 -23.68 4.23
C LEU A 376 -15.47 -24.07 3.03
N GLY A 377 -15.24 -25.37 2.85
CA GLY A 377 -14.53 -25.91 1.69
C GLY A 377 -15.22 -25.53 0.37
N GLY A 378 -14.48 -24.92 -0.56
CA GLY A 378 -15.00 -24.49 -1.87
C GLY A 378 -15.64 -23.09 -1.91
N ILE A 379 -15.62 -22.33 -0.81
CA ILE A 379 -16.18 -20.97 -0.72
C ILE A 379 -15.33 -19.87 -1.39
N GLY A 380 -14.13 -20.22 -1.90
CA GLY A 380 -13.28 -19.31 -2.68
C GLY A 380 -12.06 -18.72 -1.97
N LYS A 381 -11.71 -19.16 -0.74
CA LYS A 381 -10.58 -18.62 0.05
C LYS A 381 -9.26 -18.54 -0.72
N THR A 382 -8.82 -19.64 -1.34
CA THR A 382 -7.60 -19.69 -2.17
C THR A 382 -7.65 -18.71 -3.34
N GLN A 383 -8.82 -18.49 -3.94
CA GLN A 383 -8.99 -17.52 -5.04
C GLN A 383 -8.94 -16.07 -4.53
N ILE A 384 -9.47 -15.79 -3.33
CA ILE A 384 -9.35 -14.48 -2.67
C ILE A 384 -7.89 -14.20 -2.34
N ALA A 385 -7.17 -15.16 -1.74
CA ALA A 385 -5.74 -15.03 -1.44
C ALA A 385 -4.90 -14.80 -2.72
N LEU A 386 -5.24 -15.51 -3.80
CA LEU A 386 -4.58 -15.34 -5.09
C LEU A 386 -4.82 -13.95 -5.69
N GLU A 387 -6.06 -13.48 -5.71
CA GLU A 387 -6.36 -12.14 -6.22
C GLU A 387 -5.68 -11.06 -5.37
N ALA A 388 -5.68 -11.22 -4.05
CA ALA A 388 -4.96 -10.34 -3.13
C ALA A 388 -3.44 -10.32 -3.42
N ALA A 389 -2.82 -11.47 -3.71
CA ALA A 389 -1.41 -11.55 -4.11
C ALA A 389 -1.11 -10.75 -5.38
N PHE A 390 -1.98 -10.83 -6.40
CA PHE A 390 -1.84 -10.04 -7.63
C PHE A 390 -2.02 -8.54 -7.38
N LEU A 391 -2.94 -8.14 -6.50
CA LEU A 391 -3.14 -6.74 -6.11
C LEU A 391 -1.96 -6.18 -5.31
N VAL A 392 -1.35 -6.99 -4.43
CA VAL A 392 -0.11 -6.65 -3.72
C VAL A 392 1.03 -6.45 -4.73
N ARG A 393 1.22 -7.39 -5.67
CA ARG A 393 2.25 -7.25 -6.72
C ARG A 393 2.06 -6.00 -7.58
N LYS A 394 0.80 -5.67 -7.92
CA LYS A 394 0.49 -4.46 -8.69
C LYS A 394 0.85 -3.19 -7.91
N SER A 395 0.59 -3.18 -6.61
CA SER A 395 0.79 -2.01 -5.74
C SER A 395 2.24 -1.86 -5.25
N ASN A 396 2.96 -2.98 -5.11
CA ASN A 396 4.35 -3.05 -4.68
C ASN A 396 5.13 -4.09 -5.53
N PRO A 397 5.58 -3.74 -6.75
CA PRO A 397 6.22 -4.68 -7.68
C PRO A 397 7.55 -5.28 -7.18
N THR A 398 8.17 -4.65 -6.19
CA THR A 398 9.44 -5.08 -5.58
C THR A 398 9.24 -5.99 -4.37
N CYS A 399 8.02 -6.12 -3.83
CA CYS A 399 7.72 -7.03 -2.72
C CYS A 399 7.71 -8.48 -3.22
N PRO A 400 8.58 -9.37 -2.68
CA PRO A 400 8.48 -10.80 -2.93
C PRO A 400 7.18 -11.38 -2.40
N VAL A 401 6.60 -12.32 -3.15
CA VAL A 401 5.41 -13.05 -2.76
C VAL A 401 5.69 -14.55 -2.87
N PHE A 402 5.62 -15.23 -1.73
CA PHE A 402 5.89 -16.65 -1.59
C PHE A 402 4.61 -17.42 -1.30
N TRP A 403 4.36 -18.50 -2.02
CA TRP A 403 3.18 -19.35 -1.80
C TRP A 403 3.59 -20.74 -1.31
N VAL A 404 3.01 -21.17 -0.19
CA VAL A 404 3.35 -22.43 0.47
C VAL A 404 2.09 -23.27 0.72
N PRO A 405 1.99 -24.50 0.17
CA PRO A 405 0.95 -25.45 0.55
C PRO A 405 1.18 -25.99 1.96
N ALA A 406 0.14 -25.96 2.79
CA ALA A 406 0.09 -26.61 4.10
C ALA A 406 -0.77 -27.88 4.12
N LEU A 407 -0.80 -28.62 3.00
CA LEU A 407 -1.53 -29.88 2.86
C LEU A 407 -0.83 -31.05 3.56
N ASP A 408 0.50 -31.10 3.44
CA ASP A 408 1.38 -32.11 4.03
C ASP A 408 2.80 -31.55 4.22
N VAL A 409 3.64 -32.28 4.99
CA VAL A 409 5.02 -31.86 5.29
C VAL A 409 5.89 -31.79 4.03
N VAL A 410 5.70 -32.71 3.08
CA VAL A 410 6.56 -32.85 1.90
C VAL A 410 6.37 -31.65 0.95
N GLY A 411 5.12 -31.27 0.69
CA GLY A 411 4.77 -30.11 -0.11
C GLY A 411 5.26 -28.80 0.53
N PHE A 412 5.12 -28.67 1.84
CA PHE A 412 5.59 -27.51 2.59
C PHE A 412 7.13 -27.38 2.51
N GLN A 413 7.86 -28.47 2.76
CA GLN A 413 9.32 -28.52 2.64
C GLN A 413 9.79 -28.18 1.22
N LYS A 414 9.15 -28.76 0.20
CA LYS A 414 9.49 -28.50 -1.20
C LYS A 414 9.31 -27.02 -1.56
N ALA A 415 8.26 -26.37 -1.05
CA ALA A 415 8.05 -24.94 -1.27
C ALA A 415 9.15 -24.10 -0.59
N TYR A 416 9.54 -24.44 0.64
CA TYR A 416 10.64 -23.76 1.33
C TYR A 416 12.00 -23.95 0.65
N ILE A 417 12.27 -25.13 0.07
CA ILE A 417 13.47 -25.33 -0.77
C ILE A 417 13.45 -24.37 -1.95
N GLY A 418 12.32 -24.23 -2.64
CA GLY A 418 12.19 -23.26 -3.73
C GLY A 418 12.38 -21.80 -3.26
N ILE A 419 11.93 -21.46 -2.05
CA ILE A 419 12.16 -20.14 -1.46
C ILE A 419 13.65 -19.94 -1.17
N ALA A 420 14.32 -20.95 -0.61
CA ALA A 420 15.76 -20.91 -0.34
C ALA A 420 16.56 -20.68 -1.63
N GLU A 421 16.24 -21.41 -2.70
CA GLU A 421 16.84 -21.22 -4.03
C GLU A 421 16.61 -19.81 -4.57
N CYS A 422 15.39 -19.28 -4.45
CA CYS A 422 15.07 -17.92 -4.89
C CYS A 422 15.85 -16.86 -4.11
N LEU A 423 16.05 -17.06 -2.81
CA LEU A 423 16.83 -16.17 -1.94
C LEU A 423 18.36 -16.37 -2.06
N GLY A 424 18.82 -17.30 -2.91
CA GLY A 424 20.25 -17.62 -3.06
C GLY A 424 20.87 -18.34 -1.86
N ILE A 425 20.05 -18.93 -0.99
CA ILE A 425 20.48 -19.69 0.18
C ILE A 425 20.99 -21.06 -0.27
N GLN A 426 22.25 -21.36 0.03
CA GLN A 426 22.84 -22.67 -0.26
C GLN A 426 22.32 -23.71 0.74
N VAL A 427 21.49 -24.64 0.27
CA VAL A 427 21.00 -25.77 1.05
C VAL A 427 21.69 -27.04 0.56
N PRO A 428 22.41 -27.79 1.41
CA PRO A 428 22.99 -29.07 1.04
C PRO A 428 21.93 -30.07 0.56
N ALA A 429 22.25 -30.87 -0.45
CA ALA A 429 21.32 -31.87 -1.00
C ALA A 429 20.87 -32.86 0.09
N GLY A 430 19.55 -32.95 0.31
CA GLY A 430 18.94 -33.82 1.33
C GLY A 430 18.69 -33.16 2.69
N ASP A 431 19.11 -31.92 2.91
CA ASP A 431 18.90 -31.17 4.16
C ASP A 431 17.59 -30.34 4.14
N ASN A 432 16.45 -31.03 4.05
CA ASN A 432 15.14 -30.38 4.03
C ASN A 432 14.83 -29.61 5.33
N ALA A 433 15.32 -30.12 6.48
CA ALA A 433 15.16 -29.48 7.77
C ALA A 433 15.98 -28.18 7.86
N GLY A 434 17.21 -28.17 7.33
CA GLY A 434 18.02 -26.98 7.19
C GLY A 434 17.38 -25.92 6.30
N ALA A 435 16.74 -26.31 5.18
CA ALA A 435 16.01 -25.36 4.32
C ALA A 435 14.94 -24.56 5.10
N LEU A 436 14.14 -25.25 5.92
CA LEU A 436 13.10 -24.63 6.73
C LEU A 436 13.68 -23.60 7.72
N ALA A 437 14.75 -23.96 8.43
CA ALA A 437 15.41 -23.10 9.40
C ALA A 437 16.11 -21.88 8.75
N HIS A 438 16.78 -22.09 7.61
CA HIS A 438 17.48 -21.00 6.91
C HIS A 438 16.51 -19.99 6.31
N VAL A 439 15.42 -20.44 5.67
CA VAL A 439 14.40 -19.53 5.12
C VAL A 439 13.71 -18.75 6.23
N LYS A 440 13.34 -19.42 7.34
CA LYS A 440 12.81 -18.74 8.53
C LYS A 440 13.74 -17.63 8.98
N THR A 441 15.02 -17.94 9.15
CA THR A 441 16.04 -16.97 9.61
C THR A 441 16.19 -15.81 8.62
N ALA A 442 16.27 -16.12 7.32
CA ALA A 442 16.44 -15.12 6.27
C ALA A 442 15.26 -14.15 6.23
N LEU A 443 14.02 -14.64 6.23
CA LEU A 443 12.82 -13.82 6.19
C LEU A 443 12.52 -13.10 7.52
N SER A 444 13.06 -13.59 8.65
CA SER A 444 12.95 -12.92 9.95
C SER A 444 13.99 -11.81 10.16
N SER A 445 15.02 -11.73 9.30
CA SER A 445 16.03 -10.67 9.38
C SER A 445 15.45 -9.30 9.02
N LEU A 446 15.95 -8.24 9.66
CA LEU A 446 15.64 -6.86 9.28
C LEU A 446 16.04 -6.56 7.83
N ASP A 447 17.09 -7.22 7.34
CA ASP A 447 17.58 -7.06 5.97
C ASP A 447 16.66 -7.69 4.91
N ALA A 448 15.71 -8.54 5.32
CA ALA A 448 14.75 -9.17 4.41
C ALA A 448 13.79 -8.17 3.75
N GLY A 449 13.60 -7.00 4.39
CA GLY A 449 12.67 -5.98 3.92
C GLY A 449 11.21 -6.45 3.91
N GLU A 450 10.47 -5.98 2.92
CA GLU A 450 9.04 -6.24 2.75
C GLU A 450 8.81 -7.55 2.00
N TRP A 451 8.00 -8.45 2.54
CA TRP A 451 7.61 -9.71 1.87
C TRP A 451 6.21 -10.18 2.29
N LEU A 452 5.56 -10.96 1.42
CA LEU A 452 4.29 -11.63 1.70
C LEU A 452 4.45 -13.15 1.58
N LEU A 453 4.11 -13.88 2.64
CA LEU A 453 4.06 -15.34 2.67
C LEU A 453 2.61 -15.82 2.74
N ILE A 454 2.16 -16.57 1.74
CA ILE A 454 0.80 -17.14 1.70
C ILE A 454 0.89 -18.63 2.05
N VAL A 455 0.26 -19.02 3.16
CA VAL A 455 0.17 -20.41 3.62
C VAL A 455 -1.24 -20.94 3.30
N ASP A 456 -1.35 -21.72 2.24
CA ASP A 456 -2.64 -22.16 1.69
C ASP A 456 -3.03 -23.57 2.14
N ASN A 457 -4.31 -23.76 2.48
CA ASN A 457 -4.90 -24.99 3.01
C ASN A 457 -4.28 -25.47 4.32
N ALA A 458 -4.07 -24.55 5.27
CA ALA A 458 -3.63 -24.88 6.63
C ALA A 458 -4.79 -25.50 7.44
N ASP A 459 -5.30 -26.65 7.01
CA ASP A 459 -6.53 -27.26 7.52
C ASP A 459 -6.29 -28.27 8.67
N ASN A 460 -5.04 -28.67 8.91
CA ASN A 460 -4.68 -29.74 9.87
C ASN A 460 -3.94 -29.17 11.10
N PRO A 461 -4.61 -29.03 12.26
CA PRO A 461 -3.99 -28.53 13.48
C PRO A 461 -2.86 -29.42 14.02
N ALA A 462 -2.91 -30.74 13.78
CA ALA A 462 -1.84 -31.63 14.19
C ALA A 462 -0.56 -31.38 13.38
N LEU A 463 -0.69 -31.22 12.05
CA LEU A 463 0.42 -30.87 11.17
C LEU A 463 1.01 -29.49 11.50
N MET A 464 0.13 -28.51 11.79
CA MET A 464 0.54 -27.14 12.05
C MET A 464 1.15 -26.95 13.45
N PHE A 465 0.72 -27.69 14.48
CA PHE A 465 1.07 -27.39 15.88
C PHE A 465 1.60 -28.55 16.74
N LYS A 466 1.54 -29.82 16.32
CA LYS A 466 2.11 -30.94 17.09
C LYS A 466 3.51 -31.30 16.59
N SER A 467 4.42 -31.66 17.52
CA SER A 467 5.81 -32.16 17.38
C SER A 467 6.47 -32.03 15.99
N ASP A 468 7.57 -31.26 15.88
CA ASP A 468 8.21 -30.86 14.61
C ASP A 468 7.22 -30.17 13.64
N CYS A 469 6.51 -29.18 14.19
CA CYS A 469 5.33 -28.59 13.56
C CYS A 469 5.65 -27.52 12.53
N LEU A 470 4.82 -27.40 11.48
CA LEU A 470 5.03 -26.42 10.40
C LEU A 470 5.01 -24.98 10.89
N ALA A 471 4.21 -24.66 11.92
CA ALA A 471 4.16 -23.31 12.49
C ALA A 471 5.51 -22.87 13.11
N SER A 472 6.32 -23.81 13.60
CA SER A 472 7.64 -23.50 14.17
C SER A 472 8.62 -22.96 13.13
N HIS A 473 8.36 -23.19 11.84
CA HIS A 473 9.18 -22.75 10.72
C HIS A 473 8.70 -21.43 10.09
N LEU A 474 7.61 -20.84 10.59
CA LEU A 474 7.12 -19.57 10.09
C LEU A 474 8.07 -18.42 10.49
N PRO A 475 8.41 -17.52 9.55
CA PRO A 475 9.22 -16.34 9.84
C PRO A 475 8.46 -15.32 10.70
N SER A 476 9.22 -14.45 11.37
CA SER A 476 8.68 -13.31 12.11
C SER A 476 9.49 -12.06 11.78
N SER A 477 8.84 -11.05 11.20
CA SER A 477 9.49 -9.79 10.80
C SER A 477 8.55 -8.61 10.98
N CYS A 478 9.06 -7.47 11.46
CA CYS A 478 8.31 -6.20 11.56
C CYS A 478 7.96 -5.59 10.19
N SER A 479 8.48 -6.14 9.09
CA SER A 479 8.19 -5.73 7.72
C SER A 479 7.66 -6.88 6.87
N GLY A 480 7.35 -8.03 7.46
CA GLY A 480 6.77 -9.18 6.77
C GLY A 480 5.28 -9.35 7.06
N SER A 481 4.56 -9.98 6.12
CA SER A 481 3.15 -10.35 6.31
C SER A 481 2.91 -11.80 5.94
N ILE A 482 2.08 -12.50 6.73
CA ILE A 482 1.67 -13.88 6.50
C ILE A 482 0.16 -13.94 6.33
N LEU A 483 -0.29 -14.53 5.23
CA LEU A 483 -1.69 -14.77 4.92
C LEU A 483 -2.00 -16.27 4.93
N PHE A 484 -2.92 -16.70 5.78
CA PHE A 484 -3.38 -18.08 5.85
C PHE A 484 -4.71 -18.27 5.11
N THR A 485 -4.91 -19.43 4.50
CA THR A 485 -6.24 -19.95 4.15
C THR A 485 -6.51 -21.24 4.92
N THR A 486 -7.67 -21.35 5.55
CA THR A 486 -8.05 -22.54 6.33
C THR A 486 -9.55 -22.81 6.26
N ARG A 487 -9.95 -24.07 6.43
CA ARG A 487 -11.34 -24.49 6.60
C ARG A 487 -11.80 -24.51 8.05
N THR A 488 -10.86 -24.44 9.00
CA THR A 488 -11.17 -24.59 10.43
C THR A 488 -10.71 -23.37 11.23
N SER A 489 -11.62 -22.84 12.05
CA SER A 489 -11.29 -21.77 13.01
C SER A 489 -10.37 -22.24 14.14
N GLU A 490 -10.16 -23.55 14.33
CA GLU A 490 -9.20 -24.07 15.31
C GLU A 490 -7.76 -23.59 15.01
N ILE A 491 -7.41 -23.46 13.73
CA ILE A 491 -6.11 -22.94 13.29
C ILE A 491 -6.00 -21.47 13.66
N THR A 492 -7.05 -20.70 13.39
CA THR A 492 -7.14 -19.28 13.71
C THR A 492 -6.97 -19.03 15.21
N SER A 493 -7.67 -19.80 16.06
CA SER A 493 -7.55 -19.70 17.52
C SER A 493 -6.15 -20.02 18.03
N ARG A 494 -5.45 -21.00 17.43
CA ARG A 494 -4.10 -21.40 17.84
C ARG A 494 -2.99 -20.46 17.35
N LEU A 495 -3.23 -19.71 16.28
CA LEU A 495 -2.32 -18.67 15.78
C LEU A 495 -2.41 -17.36 16.60
N ASP A 496 -3.35 -17.25 17.54
CA ASP A 496 -3.59 -16.06 18.38
C ASP A 496 -3.79 -14.78 17.55
N VAL A 497 -4.54 -14.91 16.44
CA VAL A 497 -4.76 -13.81 15.50
C VAL A 497 -5.84 -12.87 16.05
N PRO A 498 -5.60 -11.55 16.12
CA PRO A 498 -6.63 -10.59 16.54
C PRO A 498 -7.85 -10.66 15.61
N SER A 499 -9.06 -10.43 16.13
CA SER A 499 -10.31 -10.51 15.36
C SER A 499 -10.30 -9.68 14.07
N ALA A 500 -9.61 -8.53 14.08
CA ALA A 500 -9.45 -7.68 12.90
C ALA A 500 -8.61 -8.33 11.77
N GLY A 501 -7.86 -9.39 12.05
CA GLY A 501 -7.10 -10.19 11.09
C GLY A 501 -7.79 -11.47 10.65
N ILE A 502 -9.04 -11.69 11.05
CA ILE A 502 -9.82 -12.89 10.71
C ILE A 502 -10.90 -12.50 9.69
N PHE A 503 -10.85 -13.13 8.51
CA PHE A 503 -11.81 -12.94 7.43
C PHE A 503 -12.61 -14.22 7.23
N ALA A 504 -13.74 -14.33 7.94
CA ALA A 504 -14.67 -15.43 7.79
C ALA A 504 -15.50 -15.27 6.51
N ILE A 505 -15.27 -16.12 5.52
CA ILE A 505 -15.89 -16.02 4.20
C ILE A 505 -17.20 -16.79 4.16
N SER A 506 -18.29 -16.05 3.91
CA SER A 506 -19.64 -16.58 3.73
C SER A 506 -19.96 -16.86 2.25
N ALA A 507 -21.17 -17.35 1.98
CA ALA A 507 -21.67 -17.53 0.61
C ALA A 507 -21.64 -16.23 -0.22
N MET A 508 -21.66 -16.35 -1.54
CA MET A 508 -21.70 -15.15 -2.41
C MET A 508 -23.06 -14.47 -2.29
N SER A 509 -23.08 -13.15 -2.46
CA SER A 509 -24.33 -12.42 -2.59
C SER A 509 -25.09 -12.85 -3.84
N LYS A 510 -26.40 -12.55 -3.89
CA LYS A 510 -27.25 -12.82 -5.05
C LYS A 510 -26.68 -12.19 -6.33
N GLN A 511 -26.15 -10.98 -6.23
CA GLN A 511 -25.60 -10.26 -7.38
C GLN A 511 -24.28 -10.88 -7.86
N GLU A 512 -23.35 -11.17 -6.95
CA GLU A 512 -22.08 -11.83 -7.28
C GLU A 512 -22.32 -13.21 -7.90
N SER A 513 -23.29 -13.96 -7.38
CA SER A 513 -23.65 -15.29 -7.86
C SER A 513 -24.20 -15.28 -9.29
N LYS A 514 -25.08 -14.32 -9.62
CA LYS A 514 -25.56 -14.11 -10.99
C LYS A 514 -24.42 -13.79 -11.95
N THR A 515 -23.52 -12.89 -11.54
CA THR A 515 -22.34 -12.51 -12.34
C THR A 515 -21.42 -13.71 -12.56
N LEU A 516 -21.15 -14.51 -11.52
CA LEU A 516 -20.32 -15.71 -11.63
C LEU A 516 -20.92 -16.73 -12.60
N MET A 517 -22.21 -17.01 -12.53
CA MET A 517 -22.89 -17.90 -13.48
C MET A 517 -22.80 -17.38 -14.93
N GLY A 518 -22.90 -16.06 -15.11
CA GLY A 518 -22.77 -15.39 -16.40
C GLY A 518 -21.38 -15.47 -17.02
N THR A 519 -20.34 -15.87 -16.29
CA THR A 519 -18.98 -16.04 -16.86
C THR A 519 -18.87 -17.22 -17.82
N LYS A 520 -19.69 -18.28 -17.62
CA LYS A 520 -19.69 -19.49 -18.47
C LYS A 520 -20.95 -19.67 -19.31
N LEU A 521 -22.09 -19.14 -18.85
CA LEU A 521 -23.38 -19.29 -19.53
C LEU A 521 -23.62 -18.19 -20.56
N SER A 522 -24.31 -18.52 -21.65
CA SER A 522 -24.66 -17.52 -22.68
C SER A 522 -25.75 -16.55 -22.20
N LYS A 523 -25.85 -15.37 -22.84
CA LYS A 523 -26.93 -14.41 -22.58
C LYS A 523 -28.33 -15.03 -22.74
N THR A 524 -28.50 -15.98 -23.66
CA THR A 524 -29.76 -16.70 -23.85
C THR A 524 -30.08 -17.66 -22.71
N GLN A 525 -29.07 -18.34 -22.14
CA GLN A 525 -29.25 -19.20 -20.96
C GLN A 525 -29.55 -18.38 -19.70
N MET A 526 -29.01 -17.17 -19.60
CA MET A 526 -29.19 -16.25 -18.47
C MET A 526 -30.52 -15.47 -18.51
N ALA A 527 -31.33 -15.59 -19.57
CA ALA A 527 -32.54 -14.79 -19.76
C ALA A 527 -33.70 -15.16 -18.81
N SER A 528 -33.72 -16.38 -18.26
CA SER A 528 -34.74 -16.80 -17.30
C SER A 528 -34.31 -16.47 -15.87
N THR A 529 -34.67 -15.27 -15.41
CA THR A 529 -34.26 -14.76 -14.09
C THR A 529 -34.78 -15.62 -12.94
N ASP A 530 -36.06 -16.02 -12.97
CA ASP A 530 -36.67 -16.75 -11.84
C ASP A 530 -36.08 -18.15 -11.65
N SER A 531 -35.87 -18.89 -12.74
CA SER A 531 -35.25 -20.23 -12.68
C SER A 531 -33.78 -20.16 -12.27
N LEU A 532 -33.08 -19.09 -12.69
CA LEU A 532 -31.71 -18.86 -12.26
C LEU A 532 -31.66 -18.57 -10.76
N GLU A 533 -32.55 -17.73 -10.24
CA GLU A 533 -32.61 -17.42 -8.81
C GLU A 533 -32.90 -18.65 -7.95
N ALA A 534 -33.92 -19.44 -8.32
CA ALA A 534 -34.21 -20.71 -7.63
C ALA A 534 -33.05 -21.71 -7.69
N LEU A 535 -32.30 -21.75 -8.81
CA LEU A 535 -31.10 -22.58 -8.91
C LEU A 535 -29.98 -22.10 -7.99
N LEU A 536 -29.75 -20.78 -7.92
CA LEU A 536 -28.74 -20.20 -7.03
C LEU A 536 -29.03 -20.51 -5.56
N GLU A 537 -30.31 -20.50 -5.16
CA GLU A 537 -30.75 -20.89 -3.82
C GLU A 537 -30.48 -22.37 -3.52
N ILE A 538 -30.79 -23.28 -4.45
CA ILE A 538 -30.50 -24.72 -4.28
C ILE A 538 -28.99 -24.98 -4.21
N LEU A 539 -28.19 -24.22 -4.95
CA LEU A 539 -26.72 -24.28 -4.90
C LEU A 539 -26.15 -23.51 -3.69
N ALA A 540 -27.01 -23.02 -2.79
CA ALA A 540 -26.65 -22.30 -1.58
C ALA A 540 -25.70 -21.11 -1.82
N TYR A 541 -25.76 -20.49 -3.00
CA TYR A 541 -24.84 -19.44 -3.44
C TYR A 541 -23.35 -19.83 -3.27
N HIS A 542 -23.05 -21.13 -3.35
CA HIS A 542 -21.72 -21.68 -3.12
C HIS A 542 -20.86 -21.65 -4.40
N PRO A 543 -19.73 -20.91 -4.44
CA PRO A 543 -18.98 -20.63 -5.66
C PRO A 543 -18.58 -21.89 -6.45
N LEU A 544 -18.04 -22.89 -5.77
CA LEU A 544 -17.60 -24.12 -6.43
C LEU A 544 -18.80 -24.89 -7.02
N ALA A 545 -19.94 -24.90 -6.34
CA ALA A 545 -21.14 -25.60 -6.80
C ALA A 545 -21.75 -24.91 -8.02
N MET A 546 -21.76 -23.58 -8.01
CA MET A 546 -22.16 -22.76 -9.15
C MET A 546 -21.25 -22.97 -10.36
N ARG A 547 -19.92 -23.00 -10.18
CA ARG A 547 -18.99 -23.23 -11.30
C ARG A 547 -19.10 -24.64 -11.88
N GLN A 548 -19.35 -25.64 -11.05
CA GLN A 548 -19.65 -27.00 -11.48
C GLN A 548 -20.95 -27.06 -12.29
N ALA A 549 -22.04 -26.48 -11.76
CA ALA A 549 -23.32 -26.43 -12.46
C ALA A 549 -23.23 -25.68 -13.80
N ALA A 550 -22.54 -24.53 -13.83
CA ALA A 550 -22.34 -23.75 -15.04
C ALA A 550 -21.50 -24.52 -16.08
N ALA A 551 -20.46 -25.24 -15.65
CA ALA A 551 -19.66 -26.09 -16.54
C ALA A 551 -20.50 -27.22 -17.15
N TYR A 552 -21.28 -27.92 -16.33
CA TYR A 552 -22.19 -28.96 -16.80
C TYR A 552 -23.19 -28.42 -17.82
N MET A 553 -23.83 -27.28 -17.52
CA MET A 553 -24.81 -26.65 -18.40
C MET A 553 -24.19 -26.18 -19.71
N GLN A 554 -22.94 -25.72 -19.69
CA GLN A 554 -22.21 -25.29 -20.88
C GLN A 554 -21.85 -26.48 -21.79
N GLU A 555 -21.43 -27.60 -21.20
CA GLU A 555 -21.07 -28.84 -21.89
C GLU A 555 -22.30 -29.52 -22.51
N THR A 556 -23.36 -29.67 -21.73
CA THR A 556 -24.60 -30.38 -22.13
C THR A 556 -25.62 -29.49 -22.84
N LYS A 557 -25.34 -28.18 -22.95
CA LYS A 557 -26.25 -27.15 -23.51
C LYS A 557 -27.61 -27.07 -22.82
N THR A 558 -27.71 -27.49 -21.57
CA THR A 558 -28.94 -27.38 -20.79
C THR A 558 -29.17 -25.97 -20.26
N THR A 559 -30.44 -25.58 -20.08
CA THR A 559 -30.81 -24.30 -19.47
C THR A 559 -30.80 -24.38 -17.94
N PRO A 560 -30.71 -23.24 -17.21
CA PRO A 560 -30.86 -23.22 -15.75
C PRO A 560 -32.16 -23.86 -15.26
N ALA A 561 -33.28 -23.63 -15.97
CA ALA A 561 -34.57 -24.24 -15.65
C ALA A 561 -34.54 -25.78 -15.73
N ARG A 562 -33.91 -26.33 -16.78
CA ARG A 562 -33.80 -27.79 -16.94
C ARG A 562 -32.83 -28.39 -15.92
N TYR A 563 -31.73 -27.71 -15.64
CA TYR A 563 -30.79 -28.15 -14.60
C TYR A 563 -31.45 -28.12 -13.22
N LEU A 564 -32.22 -27.08 -12.91
CA LEU A 564 -33.02 -26.97 -11.69
C LEU A 564 -34.00 -28.15 -11.54
N GLN A 565 -34.69 -28.54 -12.62
CA GLN A 565 -35.54 -29.74 -12.62
C GLN A 565 -34.76 -31.00 -12.28
N HIS A 566 -33.54 -31.17 -12.81
CA HIS A 566 -32.69 -32.31 -12.46
C HIS A 566 -32.27 -32.30 -10.98
N CYS A 567 -32.00 -31.13 -10.40
CA CYS A 567 -31.71 -30.99 -8.97
C CYS A 567 -32.93 -31.28 -8.08
N GLN A 568 -34.14 -30.98 -8.55
CA GLN A 568 -35.38 -31.14 -7.80
C GLN A 568 -36.02 -32.54 -7.97
N ALA A 569 -35.53 -33.34 -8.92
CA ALA A 569 -36.10 -34.66 -9.21
C ALA A 569 -35.93 -35.65 -8.05
N SER A 570 -34.72 -35.71 -7.46
CA SER A 570 -34.41 -36.51 -6.27
C SER A 570 -33.06 -36.10 -5.69
N ASP A 571 -32.83 -36.42 -4.40
CA ASP A 571 -31.52 -36.25 -3.76
C ASP A 571 -30.43 -37.04 -4.51
N GLU A 572 -30.73 -38.25 -4.97
CA GLU A 572 -29.81 -39.10 -5.76
C GLU A 572 -29.41 -38.42 -7.09
N SER A 573 -30.38 -37.83 -7.81
CA SER A 573 -30.12 -37.09 -9.05
C SER A 573 -29.24 -35.87 -8.80
N PHE A 574 -29.51 -35.12 -7.73
CA PHE A 574 -28.71 -33.96 -7.38
C PHE A 574 -27.28 -34.35 -6.96
N LEU A 575 -27.13 -35.45 -6.22
CA LEU A 575 -25.84 -36.01 -5.83
C LEU A 575 -25.01 -36.46 -7.02
N LYS A 576 -25.63 -37.12 -7.99
CA LYS A 576 -24.97 -37.50 -9.24
C LYS A 576 -24.42 -36.27 -9.98
N LEU A 577 -25.10 -35.13 -9.90
CA LEU A 577 -24.60 -33.88 -10.46
C LEU A 577 -23.46 -33.27 -9.64
N LEU A 578 -23.51 -33.35 -8.29
CA LEU A 578 -22.49 -32.80 -7.38
C LEU A 578 -21.19 -33.63 -7.32
N THR A 579 -21.25 -34.91 -7.65
CA THR A 579 -20.10 -35.83 -7.67
C THR A 579 -19.42 -35.90 -9.04
N LYS A 580 -20.08 -35.44 -10.12
CA LYS A 580 -19.51 -35.42 -11.46
C LYS A 580 -18.33 -34.46 -11.52
N ASP A 581 -17.19 -34.98 -11.97
CA ASP A 581 -16.00 -34.16 -12.19
C ASP A 581 -16.21 -33.19 -13.37
N PHE A 582 -15.52 -32.05 -13.34
CA PHE A 582 -15.61 -31.05 -14.40
C PHE A 582 -14.26 -30.40 -14.65
N GLU A 583 -14.03 -29.97 -15.88
CA GLU A 583 -12.81 -29.23 -16.19
C GLU A 583 -12.90 -27.77 -15.71
N ASP A 584 -11.88 -27.37 -14.97
CA ASP A 584 -11.73 -26.02 -14.46
C ASP A 584 -10.31 -25.51 -14.62
N LYS A 585 -10.10 -24.62 -15.60
CA LYS A 585 -8.78 -24.07 -15.91
C LYS A 585 -8.15 -23.31 -14.74
N SER A 586 -8.96 -22.65 -13.90
CA SER A 586 -8.44 -21.93 -12.72
C SER A 586 -7.95 -22.87 -11.60
N ARG A 587 -8.15 -24.19 -11.76
CA ARG A 587 -7.65 -25.25 -10.88
C ARG A 587 -6.66 -26.20 -11.59
N ARG A 588 -6.20 -25.87 -12.81
CA ARG A 588 -5.08 -26.61 -13.43
C ARG A 588 -3.79 -26.17 -12.75
N HIS A 589 -3.02 -27.13 -12.26
CA HIS A 589 -1.84 -26.86 -11.44
C HIS A 589 -0.60 -27.61 -11.91
N GLY A 590 0.58 -27.08 -11.62
CA GLY A 590 1.82 -27.85 -11.61
C GLY A 590 2.01 -28.63 -10.29
N PRO A 591 2.95 -29.58 -10.21
CA PRO A 591 3.31 -30.24 -8.95
C PRO A 591 3.72 -29.18 -7.90
N PRO A 592 3.28 -29.25 -6.63
CA PRO A 592 2.68 -30.39 -5.93
C PRO A 592 1.13 -30.48 -5.99
N TYR A 593 0.45 -29.53 -6.62
CA TYR A 593 -1.02 -29.46 -6.62
C TYR A 593 -1.68 -30.30 -7.74
N SER A 594 -0.91 -30.77 -8.74
CA SER A 594 -1.42 -31.47 -9.94
C SER A 594 -2.01 -32.86 -9.70
N THR A 595 -1.73 -33.49 -8.55
CA THR A 595 -2.16 -34.87 -8.25
C THR A 595 -3.30 -34.96 -7.23
N LEU A 596 -3.77 -33.83 -6.68
CA LEU A 596 -4.58 -33.83 -5.44
C LEU A 596 -6.01 -33.32 -5.57
N VAL A 597 -6.44 -32.84 -6.75
CA VAL A 597 -7.71 -32.09 -6.85
C VAL A 597 -8.63 -32.65 -7.93
N GLU A 598 -9.50 -33.57 -7.53
CA GLU A 598 -10.72 -33.89 -8.27
C GLU A 598 -11.70 -32.71 -8.08
N ASN A 599 -12.34 -32.20 -9.15
CA ASN A 599 -13.01 -30.90 -9.08
C ASN A 599 -14.40 -30.93 -8.44
N ALA A 600 -14.97 -32.13 -8.24
CA ALA A 600 -16.28 -32.32 -7.66
C ALA A 600 -16.43 -31.67 -6.27
N VAL A 601 -17.47 -30.86 -6.10
CA VAL A 601 -17.73 -30.13 -4.84
C VAL A 601 -17.89 -31.09 -3.67
N ALA A 602 -18.63 -32.19 -3.87
CA ALA A 602 -18.89 -33.19 -2.82
C ALA A 602 -17.58 -33.73 -2.22
N LYS A 603 -16.59 -34.03 -3.05
CA LYS A 603 -15.29 -34.56 -2.61
C LYS A 603 -14.52 -33.59 -1.71
N THR A 604 -14.66 -32.28 -1.96
CA THR A 604 -14.05 -31.25 -1.11
C THR A 604 -14.55 -31.35 0.33
N TRP A 605 -15.84 -31.57 0.54
CA TRP A 605 -16.41 -31.74 1.89
C TRP A 605 -16.10 -33.10 2.50
N LEU A 606 -16.00 -34.17 1.69
CA LEU A 606 -15.62 -35.50 2.18
C LEU A 606 -14.22 -35.52 2.81
N ILE A 607 -13.28 -34.73 2.28
CA ILE A 607 -11.95 -34.58 2.89
C ILE A 607 -12.07 -34.01 4.31
N SER A 608 -12.80 -32.91 4.48
CA SER A 608 -13.02 -32.29 5.79
C SER A 608 -13.79 -33.21 6.74
N PHE A 609 -14.76 -33.97 6.23
CA PHE A 609 -15.50 -34.94 7.03
C PHE A 609 -14.63 -36.10 7.54
N LYS A 610 -13.77 -36.68 6.69
CA LYS A 610 -12.80 -37.71 7.11
C LYS A 610 -11.84 -37.19 8.18
N HIS A 611 -11.45 -35.92 8.10
CA HIS A 611 -10.60 -35.29 9.08
C HIS A 611 -11.32 -35.11 10.43
N VAL A 612 -12.58 -34.63 10.42
CA VAL A 612 -13.43 -34.56 11.63
C VAL A 612 -13.54 -35.93 12.31
N LEU A 613 -13.80 -37.00 11.54
CA LEU A 613 -13.87 -38.37 12.07
C LEU A 613 -12.58 -38.82 12.77
N SER A 614 -11.42 -38.32 12.35
CA SER A 614 -10.12 -38.66 12.95
C SER A 614 -9.81 -37.86 14.22
N ILE A 615 -10.35 -36.65 14.36
CA ILE A 615 -10.09 -35.75 15.49
C ILE A 615 -11.07 -36.00 16.63
N ASN A 616 -12.37 -36.01 16.34
CA ASN A 616 -13.42 -36.15 17.34
C ASN A 616 -14.47 -37.17 16.87
N PRO A 617 -14.48 -38.39 17.44
CA PRO A 617 -15.44 -39.43 17.07
C PRO A 617 -16.91 -39.04 17.30
N LEU A 618 -17.23 -38.25 18.33
CA LEU A 618 -18.59 -37.80 18.63
C LEU A 618 -19.07 -36.80 17.57
N SER A 619 -18.25 -35.84 17.16
CA SER A 619 -18.55 -34.95 16.02
C SER A 619 -18.88 -35.74 14.75
N GLY A 620 -18.13 -36.81 14.50
CA GLY A 620 -18.40 -37.76 13.43
C GLY A 620 -19.78 -38.42 13.53
N LYS A 621 -20.13 -38.94 14.71
CA LYS A 621 -21.46 -39.52 14.98
C LYS A 621 -22.58 -38.51 14.82
N ILE A 622 -22.40 -37.29 15.35
CA ILE A 622 -23.37 -36.19 15.22
C ILE A 622 -23.61 -35.90 13.73
N LEU A 623 -22.57 -35.73 12.90
CA LEU A 623 -22.75 -35.50 11.47
C LEU A 623 -23.46 -36.65 10.76
N GLN A 624 -23.11 -37.89 11.08
CA GLN A 624 -23.75 -39.07 10.50
C GLN A 624 -25.23 -39.17 10.88
N PHE A 625 -25.59 -38.72 12.07
CA PHE A 625 -26.98 -38.69 12.53
C PHE A 625 -27.74 -37.51 11.91
N VAL A 626 -27.23 -36.29 12.09
CA VAL A 626 -27.86 -35.05 11.64
C VAL A 626 -28.04 -35.02 10.13
N CYS A 627 -27.20 -35.73 9.36
CA CYS A 627 -27.39 -35.77 7.92
C CYS A 627 -28.74 -36.38 7.52
N PHE A 628 -29.39 -37.19 8.38
CA PHE A 628 -30.71 -37.76 8.14
C PHE A 628 -31.89 -36.83 8.53
N LEU A 629 -31.63 -35.73 9.23
CA LEU A 629 -32.65 -34.80 9.72
C LEU A 629 -32.95 -33.66 8.73
N SER A 630 -33.89 -32.77 9.10
CA SER A 630 -34.12 -31.48 8.42
C SER A 630 -32.87 -30.61 8.46
N GLU A 631 -32.67 -29.76 7.45
CA GLU A 631 -31.47 -28.91 7.33
C GLU A 631 -31.40 -27.82 8.41
N LYS A 632 -32.53 -27.48 9.00
CA LYS A 632 -32.68 -26.38 9.95
C LYS A 632 -33.44 -26.81 11.18
N ASP A 633 -33.26 -26.02 12.23
CA ASP A 633 -34.03 -26.07 13.47
C ASP A 633 -33.93 -27.44 14.17
N ILE A 634 -32.74 -28.05 14.15
CA ILE A 634 -32.45 -29.35 14.78
C ILE A 634 -32.18 -29.14 16.28
N PRO A 635 -33.02 -29.67 17.19
CA PRO A 635 -32.79 -29.52 18.62
C PRO A 635 -31.52 -30.24 19.09
N LEU A 636 -30.73 -29.63 19.97
CA LEU A 636 -29.57 -30.30 20.58
C LEU A 636 -29.98 -31.56 21.37
N SER A 637 -31.20 -31.59 21.89
CA SER A 637 -31.74 -32.71 22.70
C SER A 637 -31.91 -34.02 21.94
N ILE A 638 -31.95 -33.99 20.60
CA ILE A 638 -32.10 -35.21 19.77
C ILE A 638 -30.76 -35.71 19.23
N LEU A 639 -29.65 -35.03 19.52
CA LEU A 639 -28.33 -35.46 19.07
C LEU A 639 -27.88 -36.76 19.78
N PRO A 640 -26.97 -37.54 19.17
CA PRO A 640 -26.39 -38.70 19.81
C PRO A 640 -25.86 -38.38 21.21
N PRO A 641 -26.06 -39.28 22.19
CA PRO A 641 -25.73 -39.01 23.58
C PRO A 641 -24.23 -38.78 23.77
N ALA A 642 -23.88 -37.70 24.46
CA ALA A 642 -22.55 -37.43 24.99
C ALA A 642 -22.45 -37.92 26.44
N HIS A 643 -21.23 -38.12 26.94
CA HIS A 643 -20.97 -38.48 28.33
C HIS A 643 -21.32 -37.35 29.29
N ASP A 644 -21.05 -36.10 28.88
CA ASP A 644 -21.39 -34.89 29.60
C ASP A 644 -21.59 -33.71 28.64
N ALA A 645 -22.00 -32.55 29.19
CA ALA A 645 -22.23 -31.34 28.41
C ALA A 645 -20.95 -30.79 27.77
N VAL A 646 -19.79 -31.00 28.40
CA VAL A 646 -18.50 -30.49 27.89
C VAL A 646 -18.11 -31.25 26.62
N GLU A 647 -18.24 -32.58 26.61
CA GLU A 647 -17.97 -33.39 25.42
C GLU A 647 -18.91 -33.02 24.26
N LEU A 648 -20.18 -32.70 24.54
CA LEU A 648 -21.13 -32.24 23.54
C LEU A 648 -20.73 -30.88 22.95
N ASP A 649 -20.38 -29.92 23.81
CA ASP A 649 -19.96 -28.57 23.41
C ASP A 649 -18.66 -28.64 22.58
N GLU A 650 -17.70 -29.47 22.98
CA GLU A 650 -16.47 -29.73 22.21
C GLU A 650 -16.79 -30.34 20.84
N ALA A 651 -17.69 -31.33 20.79
CA ALA A 651 -18.06 -31.98 19.55
C ALA A 651 -18.79 -31.02 18.58
N ILE A 652 -19.69 -30.16 19.09
CA ILE A 652 -20.37 -29.12 18.32
C ILE A 652 -19.35 -28.06 17.86
N GLY A 653 -18.44 -27.64 18.74
CA GLY A 653 -17.40 -26.65 18.43
C GLY A 653 -16.50 -27.11 17.29
N VAL A 654 -16.10 -28.39 17.25
CA VAL A 654 -15.36 -28.97 16.11
C VAL A 654 -16.17 -28.82 14.82
N LEU A 655 -17.45 -29.16 14.82
CA LEU A 655 -18.30 -29.09 13.63
C LEU A 655 -18.56 -27.65 13.13
N GLN A 656 -18.72 -26.71 14.07
CA GLN A 656 -18.81 -25.28 13.77
C GLN A 656 -17.50 -24.76 13.19
N SER A 657 -16.35 -25.24 13.68
CA SER A 657 -15.05 -24.80 13.18
C SER A 657 -14.89 -25.06 11.68
N TYR A 658 -15.41 -26.18 11.15
CA TYR A 658 -15.41 -26.52 9.73
C TYR A 658 -16.55 -25.87 8.92
N ALA A 659 -17.39 -25.04 9.55
CA ALA A 659 -18.59 -24.44 9.00
C ALA A 659 -19.60 -25.48 8.41
N PHE A 660 -19.61 -26.71 8.94
CA PHE A 660 -20.58 -27.74 8.54
C PHE A 660 -21.94 -27.53 9.18
N ILE A 661 -21.94 -26.98 10.38
CA ILE A 661 -23.13 -26.64 11.16
C ILE A 661 -23.04 -25.21 11.67
N THR A 662 -24.19 -24.64 12.01
CA THR A 662 -24.30 -23.37 12.72
C THR A 662 -25.17 -23.58 13.96
N LEU A 663 -24.69 -23.14 15.13
CA LEU A 663 -25.48 -23.10 16.35
C LEU A 663 -26.19 -21.76 16.46
N ARG A 664 -27.50 -21.78 16.72
CA ARG A 664 -28.26 -20.57 17.05
C ARG A 664 -28.21 -20.37 18.57
N GLU A 665 -27.37 -19.44 19.01
CA GLU A 665 -27.01 -19.22 20.42
C GLU A 665 -28.22 -19.04 21.35
N ASN A 666 -29.34 -18.52 20.84
CA ASN A 666 -30.54 -18.23 21.65
C ASN A 666 -31.54 -19.38 21.75
N GLU A 667 -31.41 -20.45 20.95
CA GLU A 667 -32.49 -21.44 20.76
C GLU A 667 -32.08 -22.90 21.02
N GLN A 668 -30.80 -23.19 21.31
CA GLN A 668 -30.28 -24.58 21.33
C GLN A 668 -30.68 -25.38 20.09
N LEU A 669 -30.67 -24.69 18.94
CA LEU A 669 -30.97 -25.24 17.64
C LEU A 669 -29.73 -25.23 16.76
N LEU A 670 -29.61 -26.28 15.96
CA LEU A 670 -28.52 -26.52 15.03
C LEU A 670 -29.08 -26.48 13.60
N ASP A 671 -28.36 -25.79 12.72
CA ASP A 671 -28.58 -25.83 11.28
C ASP A 671 -27.41 -26.55 10.61
N MET A 672 -27.67 -27.37 9.59
CA MET A 672 -26.66 -28.05 8.80
C MET A 672 -26.66 -27.52 7.36
N HIS A 673 -25.48 -27.29 6.80
CA HIS A 673 -25.38 -26.84 5.42
C HIS A 673 -25.94 -27.89 4.44
N ARG A 674 -26.98 -27.54 3.67
CA ARG A 674 -27.69 -28.44 2.74
C ARG A 674 -26.80 -29.31 1.87
N LEU A 675 -25.83 -28.71 1.18
CA LEU A 675 -24.98 -29.47 0.26
C LEU A 675 -24.00 -30.40 0.99
N VAL A 676 -23.61 -30.06 2.22
CA VAL A 676 -22.79 -30.91 3.08
C VAL A 676 -23.60 -32.11 3.54
N ARG A 677 -24.87 -31.89 3.94
CA ARG A 677 -25.83 -32.95 4.30
C ARG A 677 -25.94 -34.00 3.20
N LEU A 678 -26.16 -33.56 1.96
CA LEU A 678 -26.25 -34.45 0.81
C LEU A 678 -24.95 -35.23 0.60
N ALA A 679 -23.80 -34.55 0.58
CA ALA A 679 -22.52 -35.21 0.35
C ALA A 679 -22.18 -36.28 1.39
N ILE A 680 -22.51 -36.04 2.67
CA ILE A 680 -22.30 -37.02 3.76
C ILE A 680 -23.22 -38.22 3.59
N ARG A 681 -24.51 -38.02 3.26
CA ARG A 681 -25.44 -39.13 2.98
C ARG A 681 -24.92 -40.06 1.88
N ASN A 682 -24.50 -39.48 0.75
CA ASN A 682 -23.96 -40.25 -0.37
C ASN A 682 -22.76 -41.11 0.04
N TRP A 683 -21.85 -40.54 0.83
CA TRP A 683 -20.69 -41.29 1.31
C TRP A 683 -21.06 -42.44 2.26
N LEU A 684 -22.08 -42.27 3.09
CA LEU A 684 -22.58 -43.34 3.95
C LEU A 684 -23.20 -44.49 3.15
N GLU A 685 -23.90 -44.18 2.06
CA GLU A 685 -24.44 -45.16 1.11
C GLU A 685 -23.31 -45.92 0.40
N GLU A 686 -22.35 -45.20 -0.20
CA GLU A 686 -21.21 -45.79 -0.92
C GLU A 686 -20.32 -46.67 -0.03
N THR A 687 -20.16 -46.32 1.24
CA THR A 687 -19.33 -47.09 2.19
C THR A 687 -20.09 -48.20 2.91
N GLY A 688 -21.37 -48.42 2.60
CA GLY A 688 -22.20 -49.43 3.24
C GLY A 688 -22.49 -49.18 4.72
N ARG A 689 -22.23 -47.96 5.22
CA ARG A 689 -22.44 -47.55 6.62
C ARG A 689 -23.85 -47.05 6.89
N PHE A 690 -24.67 -46.94 5.84
CA PHE A 690 -26.08 -46.57 5.90
C PHE A 690 -26.89 -47.47 6.85
N ASN A 691 -26.73 -48.79 6.74
CA ASN A 691 -27.51 -49.79 7.50
C ASN A 691 -27.15 -49.91 8.99
N THR A 692 -26.08 -49.24 9.44
CA THR A 692 -25.63 -49.27 10.84
C THR A 692 -26.37 -48.26 11.72
N ILE A 693 -27.02 -47.24 11.12
CA ILE A 693 -27.68 -46.16 11.85
C ILE A 693 -29.19 -46.44 12.02
N ASP A 694 -29.83 -47.08 11.02
CA ASP A 694 -31.23 -47.54 11.10
C ASP A 694 -31.51 -48.58 12.20
N ARG A 695 -30.47 -49.16 12.81
CA ARG A 695 -30.60 -50.12 13.92
C ARG A 695 -30.55 -49.49 15.31
N CYS A 696 -30.41 -48.17 15.41
CA CYS A 696 -30.41 -47.42 16.67
C CYS A 696 -31.60 -46.46 16.81
N GLY A 697 -32.59 -46.54 15.91
CA GLY A 697 -33.88 -45.86 16.02
C GLY A 697 -34.90 -46.67 16.82
#